data_AF-A0A9X6YPT6-F1
#
_entry.id   AF-A0A9X6YPT6-F1
#
_cell.length_a   1.000
_cell.length_b   1.000
_cell.length_c   1.000
_cell.angle_alpha   90.00
_cell.angle_beta   90.00
_cell.angle_gamma   90.00
#
_symmetry.space_group_name_H-M   'P 1'
#
loop_
_entity.id
_entity.type
_entity.pdbx_description
1 polymer ?
#
loop_
_entity_poly.entity_id
_entity_poly.type
_entity_poly.pdbx_seq_one_letter_code
_entity_poly.pdbx_strand_id
1 'polypeptide(L)'
;MKQNKRKRINAMIIAAALSLPFAVYSTPALAAVAIEANKTGQGLEDGTYDAVIKAYKDKTNEESMAAVYIKDPKLTIENGKKIVTATLSDSDFFQYLKTEDIHTPGVFHDVKVLSEDKKKNGTKVIQFEVGELGKTYNMQMHIYIPTMAYDNKYQVQFEVNAINLENNVPEKQKENKEEQQDENGNVILDKQLQKYINKYNLDRDNVDTPITKKDLLQIKTLSIYSGKGINGIAGLEYMTNLEKLTLRESNVTDISAISKLRSLKYVDLTSNSIESIHPIGQLENINMLFLRDNKISDLTPLSKMKKIKTLDLIGNNIKDIQPLFTLSTMKQLYLANNQISDLNGIDRLNNVELLWIGNNKINNVESISKMSNLIELEIADSEIKDISPLSQLGNLQVLNLEENYISDISPLSTLTNLHEINLGANEISDVRPVEELGKRISIDIQRQKIFLNEASVDEEIKIPVYSLKGEPLQNINVKSEGATLNNGFIKWNSPGEKIYEFKLDTNSTESKIRFNGTVIQNIVEKQKESQNVILDKTLQQHINKENLGRENLNAPITKEDLLQIKTVEILKEKGKEIKDITGLEYMTNLEKLTLEGVGLKNIEFISNLKQLNDVNVSHNQIEDTTPLSLLKNLQWLNLTDNRIKDVTVLGSMLDLLSLKLAENEIRDVRPLIQLGQWGTIDVRRQKVILDDAEINKEVTISVYDLEGEPIEKITLKSEGGTLTDEGIIWSTLGEKIYEFDLDADHYETGILYSGIVIQNIVETLIPKEEVKEPVKEVEETKEEVKEPVKEVEEVKEEVKE
;
A
#
# COMPACT_ATOMS: atom_id res chain seq x y z
N MET A 1 23.89 16.03 -32.49
CA MET A 1 23.87 14.74 -31.76
C MET A 1 23.24 14.79 -30.37
N LYS A 2 23.68 15.65 -29.43
CA LYS A 2 23.09 15.72 -28.06
C LYS A 2 21.60 16.14 -27.99
N GLN A 3 21.11 16.99 -28.91
CA GLN A 3 19.69 17.37 -28.97
C GLN A 3 18.77 16.24 -29.48
N ASN A 4 19.21 15.46 -30.49
CA ASN A 4 18.47 14.28 -30.96
C ASN A 4 18.45 13.15 -29.92
N LYS A 5 19.52 13.03 -29.12
CA LYS A 5 19.58 12.06 -28.01
C LYS A 5 18.57 12.39 -26.91
N ARG A 6 18.41 13.67 -26.54
CA ARG A 6 17.39 14.13 -25.57
C ARG A 6 15.95 13.98 -26.09
N LYS A 7 15.70 14.27 -27.37
CA LYS A 7 14.38 14.04 -27.98
C LYS A 7 14.00 12.57 -28.02
N ARG A 8 14.95 11.67 -28.35
CA ARG A 8 14.75 10.21 -28.30
C ARG A 8 14.52 9.69 -26.88
N ILE A 9 15.27 10.18 -25.89
CA ILE A 9 15.09 9.77 -24.49
C ILE A 9 13.72 10.21 -23.94
N ASN A 10 13.28 11.44 -24.21
CA ASN A 10 11.94 11.88 -23.79
C ASN A 10 10.83 11.13 -24.53
N ALA A 11 11.02 10.79 -25.83
CA ALA A 11 10.07 9.99 -26.58
C ALA A 11 10.00 8.52 -26.07
N MET A 12 11.14 7.92 -25.69
CA MET A 12 11.18 6.60 -25.06
C MET A 12 10.48 6.57 -23.69
N ILE A 13 10.68 7.60 -22.86
CA ILE A 13 9.98 7.71 -21.56
C ILE A 13 8.47 7.84 -21.77
N ILE A 14 8.04 8.55 -22.83
CA ILE A 14 6.63 8.73 -23.21
C ILE A 14 6.01 7.43 -23.74
N ALA A 15 6.71 6.70 -24.62
CA ALA A 15 6.24 5.42 -25.15
C ALA A 15 6.15 4.35 -24.04
N ALA A 16 7.16 4.24 -23.19
CA ALA A 16 7.18 3.32 -22.06
C ALA A 16 6.07 3.61 -21.04
N ALA A 17 5.77 4.89 -20.79
CA ALA A 17 4.69 5.26 -19.89
C ALA A 17 3.28 4.98 -20.48
N LEU A 18 3.14 4.93 -21.80
CA LEU A 18 1.87 4.64 -22.50
C LEU A 18 1.65 3.15 -22.83
N SER A 19 2.69 2.31 -22.83
CA SER A 19 2.63 0.89 -23.25
C SER A 19 2.73 -0.15 -22.14
N LEU A 20 2.96 0.25 -20.88
CA LEU A 20 3.11 -0.68 -19.75
C LEU A 20 1.82 -0.76 -18.90
N PRO A 21 1.33 -1.96 -18.55
CA PRO A 21 0.61 -2.14 -17.30
C PRO A 21 1.64 -2.14 -16.17
N PHE A 22 1.91 -0.98 -15.59
CA PHE A 22 2.78 -0.90 -14.42
C PHE A 22 2.06 -1.42 -13.18
N ALA A 23 2.65 -2.45 -12.56
CA ALA A 23 2.61 -2.62 -11.12
C ALA A 23 3.37 -1.46 -10.45
N VAL A 24 2.67 -0.79 -9.53
CA VAL A 24 3.13 0.13 -8.49
C VAL A 24 4.46 0.88 -8.77
N TYR A 25 4.34 1.98 -9.52
CA TYR A 25 5.13 3.18 -9.23
C TYR A 25 4.19 4.25 -8.67
N SER A 26 4.53 4.69 -7.47
CA SER A 26 3.80 5.66 -6.67
C SER A 26 3.65 7.03 -7.34
N THR A 27 2.43 7.57 -7.22
CA THR A 27 1.93 8.97 -7.41
C THR A 27 1.48 9.36 -8.83
N PRO A 28 0.28 10.00 -8.97
CA PRO A 28 -0.12 11.17 -8.19
C PRO A 28 -1.19 10.91 -7.12
N ALA A 29 -0.76 10.89 -5.86
CA ALA A 29 -1.62 10.94 -4.67
C ALA A 29 -2.41 12.27 -4.51
N LEU A 30 -2.37 13.18 -5.50
CA LEU A 30 -3.11 14.45 -5.47
C LEU A 30 -4.54 14.38 -6.03
N ALA A 31 -4.94 13.29 -6.66
CA ALA A 31 -6.27 13.18 -7.29
C ALA A 31 -7.25 12.33 -6.46
N ALA A 32 -6.79 11.31 -5.74
CA ALA A 32 -7.67 10.32 -5.09
C ALA A 32 -8.37 10.81 -3.81
N VAL A 33 -7.80 11.78 -3.09
CA VAL A 33 -8.32 12.21 -1.76
C VAL A 33 -9.47 13.23 -1.86
N ALA A 34 -9.72 13.81 -3.03
CA ALA A 34 -10.80 14.79 -3.22
C ALA A 34 -12.18 14.20 -3.58
N ILE A 35 -12.37 12.86 -3.62
CA ILE A 35 -13.57 12.24 -4.24
C ILE A 35 -14.74 12.04 -3.27
N GLU A 36 -14.53 12.03 -1.96
CA GLU A 36 -15.64 11.84 -1.02
C GLU A 36 -16.32 13.13 -0.53
N ALA A 37 -15.85 14.31 -0.95
CA ALA A 37 -16.56 15.56 -0.71
C ALA A 37 -16.76 16.30 -2.03
N ASN A 38 -18.01 16.64 -2.36
CA ASN A 38 -18.46 17.50 -3.49
C ASN A 38 -19.13 16.81 -4.70
N LYS A 39 -19.98 15.81 -4.47
CA LYS A 39 -21.05 15.49 -5.42
C LYS A 39 -22.26 16.43 -5.26
N THR A 40 -22.16 17.69 -5.72
CA THR A 40 -23.31 18.49 -6.21
C THR A 40 -22.81 19.81 -6.79
N GLY A 41 -22.52 19.84 -8.10
CA GLY A 41 -22.23 21.07 -8.85
C GLY A 41 -23.47 21.91 -9.17
N GLN A 42 -24.44 22.02 -8.25
CA GLN A 42 -25.59 22.91 -8.38
C GLN A 42 -25.29 24.22 -7.64
N GLY A 43 -25.15 25.33 -8.36
CA GLY A 43 -25.11 26.68 -7.78
C GLY A 43 -23.81 27.48 -7.95
N LEU A 44 -22.91 27.11 -8.87
CA LEU A 44 -21.73 27.94 -9.17
C LEU A 44 -22.11 29.17 -10.01
N GLU A 45 -21.71 30.36 -9.55
CA GLU A 45 -21.90 31.63 -10.28
C GLU A 45 -20.93 31.74 -11.48
N ASP A 46 -21.25 32.64 -12.43
CA ASP A 46 -20.38 32.94 -13.57
C ASP A 46 -19.00 33.42 -13.08
N GLY A 47 -17.93 32.77 -13.54
CA GLY A 47 -16.57 32.97 -13.01
C GLY A 47 -15.58 31.90 -13.50
N THR A 48 -14.29 32.06 -13.19
CA THR A 48 -13.24 31.11 -13.59
C THR A 48 -12.66 30.44 -12.37
N TYR A 49 -12.85 29.14 -12.19
CA TYR A 49 -12.41 28.35 -11.05
C TYR A 49 -11.17 27.53 -11.40
N ASP A 50 -10.37 27.18 -10.38
CA ASP A 50 -9.41 26.09 -10.55
C ASP A 50 -10.20 24.80 -10.78
N ALA A 51 -9.68 23.91 -11.63
CA ALA A 51 -10.31 22.63 -11.88
C ALA A 51 -9.28 21.51 -11.77
N VAL A 52 -9.77 20.28 -11.66
CA VAL A 52 -9.00 19.06 -11.89
C VAL A 52 -9.74 18.22 -12.90
N ILE A 53 -8.96 17.64 -13.83
CA ILE A 53 -9.42 16.66 -14.80
C ILE A 53 -8.82 15.32 -14.40
N LYS A 54 -9.67 14.32 -14.25
CA LYS A 54 -9.27 12.91 -14.14
C LYS A 54 -9.54 12.23 -15.46
N ALA A 55 -8.65 11.35 -15.88
CA ALA A 55 -8.86 10.53 -17.06
C ALA A 55 -8.78 9.06 -16.71
N TYR A 56 -9.62 8.24 -17.32
CA TYR A 56 -9.75 6.81 -17.12
C TYR A 56 -9.62 6.07 -18.45
N LYS A 57 -9.14 4.82 -18.43
CA LYS A 57 -9.12 3.99 -19.64
C LYS A 57 -10.57 3.69 -20.07
N ASP A 58 -10.80 3.52 -21.37
CA ASP A 58 -12.15 3.34 -21.95
C ASP A 58 -12.97 2.30 -21.17
N LYS A 59 -14.15 2.71 -20.68
CA LYS A 59 -15.10 1.85 -19.92
C LYS A 59 -14.54 1.22 -18.64
N THR A 60 -13.50 1.79 -18.04
CA THR A 60 -12.94 1.33 -16.76
C THR A 60 -12.81 2.47 -15.75
N ASN A 61 -12.60 2.14 -14.48
CA ASN A 61 -12.22 3.10 -13.44
C ASN A 61 -10.70 3.20 -13.23
N GLU A 62 -9.90 2.60 -14.13
CA GLU A 62 -8.43 2.67 -14.05
C GLU A 62 -7.94 4.00 -14.60
N GLU A 63 -7.00 4.66 -13.91
CA GLU A 63 -6.43 5.93 -14.37
C GLU A 63 -5.74 5.79 -15.74
N SER A 64 -5.97 6.79 -16.59
CA SER A 64 -5.37 6.89 -17.92
C SER A 64 -4.23 7.88 -17.94
N MET A 65 -3.17 7.49 -18.63
CA MET A 65 -2.01 8.33 -18.92
C MET A 65 -2.35 9.59 -19.72
N ALA A 66 -3.53 9.66 -20.33
CA ALA A 66 -4.06 10.89 -20.94
C ALA A 66 -4.03 12.10 -19.99
N ALA A 67 -4.30 11.89 -18.69
CA ALA A 67 -4.26 12.96 -17.68
C ALA A 67 -2.86 13.57 -17.51
N VAL A 68 -1.79 12.83 -17.85
CA VAL A 68 -0.42 13.32 -17.73
C VAL A 68 -0.15 14.45 -18.73
N TYR A 69 -0.84 14.50 -19.87
CA TYR A 69 -0.61 15.52 -20.90
C TYR A 69 -1.46 16.77 -20.74
N ILE A 70 -2.53 16.71 -19.93
CA ILE A 70 -3.45 17.83 -19.70
C ILE A 70 -3.11 18.47 -18.35
N LYS A 71 -2.53 19.66 -18.38
CA LYS A 71 -2.03 20.40 -17.21
C LYS A 71 -2.83 21.67 -16.94
N ASP A 72 -2.82 22.09 -15.68
CA ASP A 72 -3.38 23.36 -15.20
C ASP A 72 -4.81 23.66 -15.66
N PRO A 73 -5.78 22.72 -15.51
CA PRO A 73 -7.13 22.97 -15.97
C PRO A 73 -7.84 24.06 -15.15
N LYS A 74 -8.60 24.90 -15.86
CA LYS A 74 -9.46 25.95 -15.32
C LYS A 74 -10.87 25.75 -15.85
N LEU A 75 -11.86 25.97 -15.01
CA LEU A 75 -13.27 25.91 -15.37
C LEU A 75 -13.84 27.33 -15.41
N THR A 76 -14.27 27.81 -16.57
CA THR A 76 -15.01 29.05 -16.70
C THR A 76 -16.50 28.76 -16.86
N ILE A 77 -17.32 29.41 -16.03
CA ILE A 77 -18.78 29.39 -16.14
C ILE A 77 -19.21 30.74 -16.73
N GLU A 78 -19.89 30.70 -17.86
CA GLU A 78 -20.40 31.90 -18.54
C GLU A 78 -21.79 31.60 -19.11
N ASN A 79 -22.81 32.34 -18.68
CA ASN A 79 -24.20 32.13 -19.09
C ASN A 79 -24.68 30.67 -18.90
N GLY A 80 -24.25 30.02 -17.82
CA GLY A 80 -24.60 28.62 -17.50
C GLY A 80 -23.83 27.55 -18.28
N LYS A 81 -22.99 27.93 -19.26
CA LYS A 81 -22.08 27.01 -19.95
C LYS A 81 -20.81 26.79 -19.13
N LYS A 82 -20.34 25.54 -19.07
CA LYS A 82 -19.15 25.14 -18.32
C LYS A 82 -18.02 24.85 -19.29
N ILE A 83 -17.13 25.81 -19.45
CA ILE A 83 -16.04 25.80 -20.42
C ILE A 83 -14.74 25.47 -19.69
N VAL A 84 -14.08 24.40 -20.09
CA VAL A 84 -12.79 24.00 -19.55
C VAL A 84 -11.68 24.55 -20.43
N THR A 85 -10.66 25.13 -19.82
CA THR A 85 -9.41 25.50 -20.48
C THR A 85 -8.26 24.77 -19.81
N ALA A 86 -7.35 24.21 -20.59
CA ALA A 86 -6.20 23.46 -20.05
C ALA A 86 -4.99 23.58 -20.97
N THR A 87 -3.82 23.26 -20.43
CA THR A 87 -2.55 23.25 -21.16
C THR A 87 -2.24 21.83 -21.61
N LEU A 88 -2.20 21.58 -22.91
CA LEU A 88 -1.78 20.33 -23.51
C LEU A 88 -0.26 20.35 -23.72
N SER A 89 0.49 19.60 -22.91
CA SER A 89 1.94 19.44 -23.06
C SER A 89 2.30 18.43 -24.15
N ASP A 90 3.48 18.59 -24.75
CA ASP A 90 3.95 17.77 -25.88
C ASP A 90 2.93 17.72 -27.05
N SER A 91 2.28 18.86 -27.30
CA SER A 91 1.14 18.96 -28.22
C SER A 91 1.49 18.65 -29.68
N ASP A 92 2.77 18.68 -30.05
CA ASP A 92 3.23 18.29 -31.40
C ASP A 92 2.98 16.80 -31.68
N PHE A 93 2.82 15.98 -30.64
CA PHE A 93 2.49 14.56 -30.77
C PHE A 93 1.01 14.32 -31.02
N PHE A 94 0.14 15.29 -30.80
CA PHE A 94 -1.31 15.13 -30.98
C PHE A 94 -1.71 15.55 -32.39
N GLN A 95 -2.12 14.60 -33.23
CA GLN A 95 -2.76 14.90 -34.52
C GLN A 95 -4.15 15.51 -34.30
N TYR A 96 -4.90 14.96 -33.34
CA TYR A 96 -6.12 15.56 -32.84
C TYR A 96 -6.38 15.19 -31.38
N LEU A 97 -7.21 16.00 -30.74
CA LEU A 97 -7.83 15.74 -29.45
C LEU A 97 -9.29 16.19 -29.55
N LYS A 98 -10.21 15.27 -29.30
CA LYS A 98 -11.65 15.48 -29.47
C LYS A 98 -12.41 15.10 -28.21
N THR A 99 -13.43 15.87 -27.87
CA THR A 99 -14.35 15.56 -26.77
C THR A 99 -15.73 15.23 -27.30
N GLU A 100 -16.42 14.32 -26.64
CA GLU A 100 -17.80 13.98 -26.96
C GLU A 100 -18.75 15.18 -26.74
N ASP A 101 -19.73 15.34 -27.63
CA ASP A 101 -20.74 16.38 -27.56
C ASP A 101 -21.66 16.15 -26.35
N ILE A 102 -21.83 17.20 -25.53
CA ILE A 102 -22.59 17.13 -24.29
C ILE A 102 -24.10 16.94 -24.50
N HIS A 103 -24.61 17.21 -25.70
CA HIS A 103 -26.03 17.08 -26.06
C HIS A 103 -26.30 15.86 -26.94
N THR A 104 -25.28 15.30 -27.59
CA THR A 104 -25.39 14.21 -28.56
C THR A 104 -24.32 13.14 -28.33
N PRO A 105 -24.56 12.16 -27.44
CA PRO A 105 -23.62 11.06 -27.19
C PRO A 105 -23.20 10.34 -28.48
N GLY A 106 -21.91 10.02 -28.60
CA GLY A 106 -21.29 9.39 -29.77
C GLY A 106 -20.78 10.35 -30.86
N VAL A 107 -21.09 11.65 -30.78
CA VAL A 107 -20.56 12.68 -31.69
C VAL A 107 -19.35 13.35 -31.03
N PHE A 108 -18.23 13.51 -31.77
CA PHE A 108 -16.98 14.06 -31.23
C PHE A 108 -16.57 15.35 -31.95
N HIS A 109 -16.16 16.35 -31.17
CA HIS A 109 -15.69 17.65 -31.66
C HIS A 109 -14.23 17.89 -31.27
N ASP A 110 -13.44 18.43 -32.19
CA ASP A 110 -12.06 18.85 -31.89
C ASP A 110 -12.06 19.93 -30.80
N VAL A 111 -11.13 19.80 -29.86
CA VAL A 111 -10.93 20.85 -28.85
C VAL A 111 -10.47 22.13 -29.53
N LYS A 112 -10.99 23.25 -29.06
CA LYS A 112 -10.63 24.57 -29.59
C LYS A 112 -9.25 24.97 -29.07
N VAL A 113 -8.32 25.27 -29.97
CA VAL A 113 -6.97 25.75 -29.60
C VAL A 113 -7.01 27.27 -29.44
N LEU A 114 -6.62 27.76 -28.25
CA LEU A 114 -6.59 29.18 -27.90
C LEU A 114 -5.21 29.81 -28.16
N SER A 115 -4.13 29.08 -27.92
CA SER A 115 -2.76 29.52 -28.20
C SER A 115 -1.81 28.34 -28.33
N GLU A 116 -0.65 28.56 -28.96
CA GLU A 116 0.36 27.53 -29.20
C GLU A 116 1.79 28.09 -28.98
N ASP A 117 2.62 27.38 -28.22
CA ASP A 117 4.07 27.60 -28.12
C ASP A 117 4.81 26.38 -28.70
N LYS A 118 5.70 26.60 -29.67
CA LYS A 118 6.45 25.52 -30.36
C LYS A 118 7.77 25.14 -29.66
N LYS A 119 8.05 25.66 -28.46
CA LYS A 119 9.23 25.27 -27.68
C LYS A 119 8.99 23.93 -26.96
N LYS A 120 10.02 23.07 -26.91
CA LYS A 120 10.02 21.78 -26.19
C LYS A 120 8.84 20.83 -26.56
N ASN A 121 8.76 20.41 -27.83
CA ASN A 121 7.74 19.49 -28.39
C ASN A 121 6.30 20.05 -28.46
N GLY A 122 6.16 21.37 -28.42
CA GLY A 122 4.87 22.04 -28.57
C GLY A 122 4.05 22.05 -27.28
N THR A 123 3.34 23.14 -27.04
CA THR A 123 2.34 23.25 -25.98
C THR A 123 1.16 24.05 -26.52
N LYS A 124 -0.06 23.51 -26.39
CA LYS A 124 -1.30 24.19 -26.81
C LYS A 124 -2.17 24.47 -25.60
N VAL A 125 -2.72 25.68 -25.51
CA VAL A 125 -3.83 25.93 -24.59
C VAL A 125 -5.11 25.56 -25.32
N ILE A 126 -5.83 24.58 -24.79
CA ILE A 126 -7.03 23.99 -25.38
C ILE A 126 -8.28 24.37 -24.59
N GLN A 127 -9.43 24.37 -25.24
CA GLN A 127 -10.73 24.71 -24.70
C GLN A 127 -11.80 23.73 -25.19
N PHE A 128 -12.66 23.26 -24.28
CA PHE A 128 -13.82 22.41 -24.59
C PHE A 128 -14.95 22.63 -23.57
N GLU A 129 -16.18 22.26 -23.93
CA GLU A 129 -17.37 22.42 -23.06
C GLU A 129 -17.68 21.10 -22.35
N VAL A 130 -18.11 21.17 -21.08
CA VAL A 130 -18.60 20.04 -20.29
C VAL A 130 -19.99 20.33 -19.76
N GLY A 131 -20.78 19.29 -19.48
CA GLY A 131 -22.14 19.45 -18.97
C GLY A 131 -22.17 19.62 -17.44
N GLU A 132 -22.34 18.51 -16.72
CA GLU A 132 -22.37 18.42 -15.27
C GLU A 132 -20.97 18.13 -14.73
N LEU A 133 -20.57 18.81 -13.66
CA LEU A 133 -19.31 18.52 -12.96
C LEU A 133 -19.42 17.19 -12.22
N GLY A 134 -18.32 16.45 -12.16
CA GLY A 134 -18.31 15.10 -11.58
C GLY A 134 -18.94 14.01 -12.44
N LYS A 135 -19.41 14.35 -13.65
CA LYS A 135 -19.87 13.38 -14.65
C LYS A 135 -18.71 12.98 -15.58
N THR A 136 -18.71 11.71 -15.98
CA THR A 136 -17.75 11.15 -16.94
C THR A 136 -18.17 11.45 -18.38
N TYR A 137 -17.20 11.88 -19.19
CA TYR A 137 -17.33 12.20 -20.62
C TYR A 137 -16.30 11.43 -21.45
N ASN A 138 -16.59 11.12 -22.71
CA ASN A 138 -15.62 10.46 -23.57
C ASN A 138 -14.72 11.47 -24.31
N MET A 139 -13.48 11.08 -24.54
CA MET A 139 -12.48 11.84 -25.30
C MET A 139 -11.71 10.90 -26.22
N GLN A 140 -11.41 11.38 -27.43
CA GLN A 140 -10.60 10.66 -28.42
C GLN A 140 -9.35 11.45 -28.74
N MET A 141 -8.22 10.76 -28.89
CA MET A 141 -6.96 11.38 -29.30
C MET A 141 -6.21 10.50 -30.28
N HIS A 142 -5.41 11.14 -31.11
CA HIS A 142 -4.50 10.46 -32.03
C HIS A 142 -3.10 10.98 -31.80
N ILE A 143 -2.26 10.10 -31.28
CA ILE A 143 -0.88 10.38 -30.95
C ILE A 143 0.01 9.87 -32.08
N TYR A 144 0.80 10.76 -32.66
CA TYR A 144 1.74 10.48 -33.73
C TYR A 144 3.12 11.03 -33.38
N ILE A 145 4.10 10.14 -33.25
CA ILE A 145 5.49 10.48 -32.92
C ILE A 145 6.40 9.83 -33.98
N PRO A 146 6.74 10.58 -35.06
CA PRO A 146 7.46 10.04 -36.23
C PRO A 146 8.81 9.42 -35.89
N THR A 147 9.48 9.91 -34.84
CA THR A 147 10.84 9.48 -34.48
C THR A 147 10.92 8.05 -33.93
N MET A 148 9.78 7.43 -33.64
CA MET A 148 9.67 6.06 -33.12
C MET A 148 8.51 5.28 -33.76
N ALA A 149 8.08 5.71 -34.96
CA ALA A 149 6.98 5.08 -35.70
C ALA A 149 5.68 4.87 -34.90
N TYR A 150 5.44 5.71 -33.87
CA TYR A 150 4.29 5.54 -32.99
C TYR A 150 3.10 6.33 -33.54
N ASP A 151 2.06 5.62 -33.99
CA ASP A 151 0.82 6.17 -34.51
C ASP A 151 -0.36 5.41 -33.88
N ASN A 152 -0.97 5.97 -32.84
CA ASN A 152 -2.04 5.29 -32.11
C ASN A 152 -3.21 6.22 -31.83
N LYS A 153 -4.42 5.65 -31.88
CA LYS A 153 -5.67 6.31 -31.53
C LYS A 153 -6.20 5.74 -30.22
N TYR A 154 -6.56 6.62 -29.30
CA TYR A 154 -7.07 6.26 -27.99
C TYR A 154 -8.46 6.85 -27.78
N GLN A 155 -9.32 6.06 -27.15
CA GLN A 155 -10.52 6.54 -26.50
C GLN A 155 -10.30 6.45 -24.99
N VAL A 156 -10.63 7.51 -24.28
CA VAL A 156 -10.51 7.61 -22.83
C VAL A 156 -11.76 8.26 -22.27
N GLN A 157 -12.02 8.04 -20.99
CA GLN A 157 -13.06 8.74 -20.25
C GLN A 157 -12.40 9.82 -19.40
N PHE A 158 -13.10 10.92 -19.12
CA PHE A 158 -12.60 11.94 -18.23
C PHE A 158 -13.72 12.58 -17.41
N GLU A 159 -13.36 13.07 -16.23
CA GLU A 159 -14.24 13.76 -15.30
C GLU A 159 -13.61 15.10 -14.91
N VAL A 160 -14.44 16.14 -14.80
CA VAL A 160 -13.98 17.48 -14.42
C VAL A 160 -14.65 17.91 -13.13
N ASN A 161 -13.82 18.33 -12.17
CA ASN A 161 -14.26 18.84 -10.87
C ASN A 161 -13.66 20.22 -10.62
N ALA A 162 -14.44 21.13 -10.03
CA ALA A 162 -13.96 22.43 -9.59
C ALA A 162 -13.23 22.30 -8.24
N ILE A 163 -12.13 23.03 -8.08
CA ILE A 163 -11.35 23.14 -6.85
C ILE A 163 -11.29 24.62 -6.48
N ASN A 164 -11.23 24.93 -5.18
CA ASN A 164 -11.18 26.30 -4.66
C ASN A 164 -12.42 27.15 -5.02
N LEU A 165 -13.61 26.73 -4.56
CA LEU A 165 -14.85 27.51 -4.73
C LEU A 165 -14.82 28.92 -4.11
N GLU A 166 -13.84 29.21 -3.26
CA GLU A 166 -13.76 30.49 -2.54
C GLU A 166 -12.78 31.52 -3.16
N ASN A 167 -11.94 31.14 -4.14
CA ASN A 167 -10.79 31.98 -4.53
C ASN A 167 -10.88 32.73 -5.87
N ASN A 168 -11.94 32.58 -6.68
CA ASN A 168 -12.04 33.31 -7.96
C ASN A 168 -13.38 34.04 -8.18
N VAL A 169 -13.66 35.02 -7.33
CA VAL A 169 -14.43 36.19 -7.78
C VAL A 169 -13.50 37.06 -8.67
N PRO A 170 -13.90 37.45 -9.90
CA PRO A 170 -13.07 38.24 -10.80
C PRO A 170 -12.56 39.55 -10.15
N GLU A 171 -11.29 39.88 -10.37
CA GLU A 171 -10.59 41.02 -9.75
C GLU A 171 -11.16 42.42 -10.07
N LYS A 172 -12.21 42.53 -10.90
CA LYS A 172 -12.96 43.78 -11.12
C LYS A 172 -14.08 44.02 -10.08
N GLN A 173 -14.29 43.10 -9.14
CA GLN A 173 -15.22 43.29 -8.01
C GLN A 173 -14.51 43.32 -6.64
N LYS A 174 -13.19 43.52 -6.58
CA LYS A 174 -12.46 43.68 -5.31
C LYS A 174 -12.63 45.06 -4.65
N GLU A 175 -13.38 45.98 -5.23
CA GLU A 175 -13.58 47.32 -4.66
C GLU A 175 -14.92 47.55 -3.92
N ASN A 176 -15.83 46.57 -3.81
CA ASN A 176 -17.06 46.76 -3.01
C ASN A 176 -17.52 45.48 -2.29
N LYS A 177 -16.73 44.95 -1.34
CA LYS A 177 -17.32 44.23 -0.20
C LYS A 177 -17.52 45.27 0.89
N GLU A 178 -18.77 45.63 1.15
CA GLU A 178 -19.15 46.51 2.25
C GLU A 178 -18.43 46.07 3.53
N GLU A 179 -17.83 47.04 4.21
CA GLU A 179 -17.09 46.82 5.44
C GLU A 179 -18.03 46.25 6.50
N GLN A 180 -17.85 44.98 6.88
CA GLN A 180 -18.63 44.39 7.96
C GLN A 180 -18.17 44.99 9.29
N GLN A 181 -18.86 46.03 9.73
CA GLN A 181 -18.76 46.62 11.06
C GLN A 181 -20.12 46.46 11.73
N ASP A 182 -20.17 46.28 13.04
CA ASP A 182 -21.45 46.37 13.75
C ASP A 182 -21.98 47.81 13.76
N GLU A 183 -23.23 48.02 14.22
CA GLU A 183 -23.89 49.33 14.24
C GLU A 183 -23.11 50.41 15.03
N ASN A 184 -22.14 50.01 15.85
CA ASN A 184 -21.29 50.90 16.65
C ASN A 184 -19.89 51.10 16.05
N GLY A 185 -19.64 50.65 14.81
CA GLY A 185 -18.37 50.77 14.11
C GLY A 185 -17.28 49.82 14.62
N ASN A 186 -17.65 48.76 15.33
CA ASN A 186 -16.71 47.74 15.79
C ASN A 186 -16.48 46.69 14.71
N VAL A 187 -15.20 46.41 14.42
CA VAL A 187 -14.81 45.47 13.35
C VAL A 187 -14.66 44.01 13.81
N ILE A 188 -14.61 43.76 15.13
CA ILE A 188 -14.53 42.41 15.70
C ILE A 188 -15.93 41.96 16.10
N LEU A 189 -16.57 41.14 15.28
CA LEU A 189 -18.00 40.81 15.45
C LEU A 189 -18.28 39.87 16.63
N ASP A 190 -17.36 38.96 16.94
CA ASP A 190 -17.48 38.07 18.09
C ASP A 190 -17.25 38.86 19.39
N LYS A 191 -18.31 38.97 20.21
CA LYS A 191 -18.29 39.77 21.45
C LYS A 191 -17.30 39.23 22.48
N GLN A 192 -17.06 37.93 22.52
CA GLN A 192 -16.10 37.37 23.45
C GLN A 192 -14.67 37.69 22.99
N LEU A 193 -14.40 37.56 21.69
CA LEU A 193 -13.12 37.96 21.08
C LEU A 193 -12.84 39.46 21.26
N GLN A 194 -13.86 40.31 21.06
CA GLN A 194 -13.79 41.75 21.30
C GLN A 194 -13.34 42.04 22.75
N LYS A 195 -13.98 41.40 23.73
CA LYS A 195 -13.63 41.55 25.15
C LYS A 195 -12.20 41.14 25.45
N TYR A 196 -11.72 40.04 24.86
CA TYR A 196 -10.34 39.59 25.01
C TYR A 196 -9.35 40.63 24.45
N ILE A 197 -9.57 41.11 23.22
CA ILE A 197 -8.68 42.08 22.58
C ILE A 197 -8.65 43.40 23.37
N ASN A 198 -9.82 43.93 23.75
CA ASN A 198 -9.89 45.17 24.53
C ASN A 198 -9.14 45.05 25.85
N LYS A 199 -9.33 43.94 26.58
CA LYS A 199 -8.73 43.73 27.90
C LYS A 199 -7.23 43.47 27.86
N TYR A 200 -6.77 42.57 26.99
CA TYR A 200 -5.41 42.04 27.07
C TYR A 200 -4.46 42.58 26.01
N ASN A 201 -4.97 43.19 24.94
CA ASN A 201 -4.14 43.74 23.86
C ASN A 201 -4.19 45.27 23.78
N LEU A 202 -5.32 45.87 24.16
CA LEU A 202 -5.53 47.32 24.09
C LEU A 202 -5.56 47.99 25.48
N ASP A 203 -5.50 47.22 26.56
CA ASP A 203 -5.49 47.69 27.96
C ASP A 203 -6.66 48.66 28.26
N ARG A 204 -7.87 48.29 27.82
CA ARG A 204 -9.09 49.08 28.01
C ARG A 204 -9.91 48.53 29.18
N ASP A 205 -10.27 49.41 30.11
CA ASP A 205 -11.17 49.09 31.23
C ASP A 205 -12.56 48.65 30.76
N ASN A 206 -13.12 49.36 29.77
CA ASN A 206 -14.38 49.00 29.16
C ASN A 206 -14.16 47.99 28.02
N VAL A 207 -14.40 46.72 28.32
CA VAL A 207 -14.19 45.60 27.40
C VAL A 207 -15.16 45.54 26.21
N ASP A 208 -16.25 46.32 26.25
CA ASP A 208 -17.23 46.41 25.16
C ASP A 208 -16.98 47.61 24.22
N THR A 209 -15.89 48.36 24.45
CA THR A 209 -15.49 49.49 23.59
C THR A 209 -15.31 49.01 22.14
N PRO A 210 -15.90 49.69 21.12
CA PRO A 210 -15.68 49.35 19.72
C PRO A 210 -14.19 49.30 19.34
N ILE A 211 -13.78 48.27 18.61
CA ILE A 211 -12.42 48.10 18.12
C ILE A 211 -12.38 48.57 16.67
N THR A 212 -11.46 49.49 16.36
CA THR A 212 -11.26 50.02 15.02
C THR A 212 -10.11 49.31 14.30
N LYS A 213 -10.03 49.43 12.96
CA LYS A 213 -8.88 48.92 12.18
C LYS A 213 -7.53 49.48 12.68
N LYS A 214 -7.50 50.76 13.10
CA LYS A 214 -6.29 51.39 13.63
C LYS A 214 -5.84 50.75 14.94
N ASP A 215 -6.78 50.37 15.80
CA ASP A 215 -6.50 49.65 17.04
C ASP A 215 -5.92 48.25 16.77
N LEU A 216 -6.31 47.61 15.68
CA LEU A 216 -5.84 46.27 15.31
C LEU A 216 -4.42 46.28 14.72
N LEU A 217 -4.05 47.34 13.99
CA LEU A 217 -2.72 47.46 13.37
C LEU A 217 -1.56 47.58 14.37
N GLN A 218 -1.82 47.98 15.61
CA GLN A 218 -0.80 48.06 16.67
C GLN A 218 -0.53 46.71 17.36
N ILE A 219 -1.36 45.69 17.12
CA ILE A 219 -1.24 44.38 17.78
C ILE A 219 -0.30 43.47 16.99
N LYS A 220 0.79 43.04 17.64
CA LYS A 220 1.75 42.06 17.09
C LYS A 220 1.58 40.65 17.65
N THR A 221 0.91 40.51 18.78
CA THR A 221 0.70 39.23 19.45
C THR A 221 -0.69 39.21 20.02
N LEU A 222 -1.47 38.18 19.65
CA LEU A 222 -2.78 37.88 20.21
C LEU A 222 -2.67 36.50 20.86
N SER A 223 -3.01 36.40 22.15
CA SER A 223 -2.88 35.13 22.89
C SER A 223 -4.08 34.87 23.78
N ILE A 224 -4.86 33.86 23.39
CA ILE A 224 -6.06 33.39 24.06
C ILE A 224 -5.90 31.89 24.25
N TYR A 225 -5.62 31.47 25.48
CA TYR A 225 -5.37 30.06 25.83
C TYR A 225 -6.65 29.29 26.19
N SER A 226 -7.73 30.00 26.53
CA SER A 226 -9.05 29.44 26.82
C SER A 226 -10.10 30.36 26.17
N GLY A 227 -10.36 30.16 24.89
CA GLY A 227 -11.31 30.99 24.12
C GLY A 227 -12.76 30.53 24.21
N LYS A 228 -13.18 29.97 25.36
CA LYS A 228 -14.57 29.55 25.58
C LYS A 228 -15.55 30.68 25.23
N GLY A 229 -16.46 30.38 24.31
CA GLY A 229 -17.48 31.32 23.81
C GLY A 229 -17.08 32.11 22.57
N ILE A 230 -15.83 31.98 22.09
CA ILE A 230 -15.39 32.50 20.78
C ILE A 230 -15.77 31.48 19.71
N ASN A 231 -16.61 31.89 18.76
CA ASN A 231 -17.09 31.04 17.66
C ASN A 231 -16.60 31.55 16.30
N GLY A 232 -16.22 32.83 16.20
CA GLY A 232 -15.76 33.43 14.95
C GLY A 232 -14.59 34.38 15.15
N ILE A 233 -13.80 34.54 14.09
CA ILE A 233 -12.62 35.41 14.08
C ILE A 233 -12.68 36.49 13.00
N ALA A 234 -13.89 36.82 12.53
CA ALA A 234 -14.11 37.93 11.60
C ALA A 234 -13.56 39.24 12.20
N GLY A 235 -12.89 40.01 11.36
CA GLY A 235 -12.16 41.23 11.73
C GLY A 235 -10.69 41.01 12.04
N LEU A 236 -10.24 39.76 12.30
CA LEU A 236 -8.80 39.49 12.47
C LEU A 236 -8.00 39.75 11.19
N GLU A 237 -8.61 39.74 10.01
CA GLU A 237 -7.96 40.06 8.73
C GLU A 237 -7.35 41.47 8.68
N TYR A 238 -7.75 42.36 9.59
CA TYR A 238 -7.19 43.71 9.72
C TYR A 238 -5.92 43.77 10.59
N MET A 239 -5.55 42.71 11.31
CA MET A 239 -4.33 42.63 12.13
C MET A 239 -3.07 42.31 11.30
N THR A 240 -2.80 43.04 10.23
CA THR A 240 -1.74 42.69 9.25
C THR A 240 -0.31 42.69 9.81
N ASN A 241 -0.09 43.32 10.97
CA ASN A 241 1.18 43.32 11.71
C ASN A 241 1.31 42.18 12.73
N LEU A 242 0.33 41.27 12.81
CA LEU A 242 0.32 40.16 13.75
C LEU A 242 1.44 39.16 13.41
N GLU A 243 2.33 38.90 14.37
CA GLU A 243 3.45 37.97 14.23
C GLU A 243 3.19 36.65 14.98
N LYS A 244 2.36 36.69 16.03
CA LYS A 244 1.99 35.54 16.87
C LYS A 244 0.48 35.51 17.12
N LEU A 245 -0.15 34.40 16.78
CA LEU A 245 -1.54 34.10 17.08
C LEU A 245 -1.63 32.82 17.92
N THR A 246 -2.21 32.93 19.11
CA THR A 246 -2.66 31.78 19.92
C THR A 246 -4.16 31.94 20.17
N LEU A 247 -4.96 30.97 19.73
CA LEU A 247 -6.39 30.89 19.95
C LEU A 247 -6.79 29.43 20.20
N ARG A 248 -6.64 29.00 21.45
CA ARG A 248 -6.91 27.63 21.90
C ARG A 248 -8.28 27.47 22.53
N GLU A 249 -8.77 26.24 22.57
CA GLU A 249 -9.99 25.86 23.30
C GLU A 249 -11.17 26.79 22.97
N SER A 250 -11.33 27.07 21.67
CA SER A 250 -12.43 27.87 21.11
C SER A 250 -13.28 26.98 20.21
N ASN A 251 -14.38 27.51 19.67
CA ASN A 251 -15.25 26.77 18.76
C ASN A 251 -15.12 27.28 17.31
N VAL A 252 -13.90 27.66 16.92
CA VAL A 252 -13.64 28.22 15.60
C VAL A 252 -13.59 27.10 14.57
N THR A 253 -14.36 27.25 13.50
CA THR A 253 -14.39 26.34 12.34
C THR A 253 -13.81 27.02 11.10
N ASP A 254 -14.21 28.27 10.86
CA ASP A 254 -13.72 29.11 9.75
C ASP A 254 -12.53 29.97 10.19
N ILE A 255 -11.40 29.75 9.52
CA ILE A 255 -10.16 30.51 9.72
C ILE A 255 -9.81 31.42 8.53
N SER A 256 -10.74 31.67 7.61
CA SER A 256 -10.55 32.50 6.41
C SER A 256 -9.94 33.89 6.71
N ALA A 257 -10.30 34.47 7.85
CA ALA A 257 -9.80 35.77 8.31
C ALA A 257 -8.27 35.83 8.44
N ILE A 258 -7.59 34.71 8.71
CA ILE A 258 -6.12 34.73 8.88
C ILE A 258 -5.35 34.68 7.56
N SER A 259 -6.00 34.38 6.42
CA SER A 259 -5.37 34.18 5.11
C SER A 259 -4.48 35.34 4.63
N LYS A 260 -4.74 36.56 5.11
CA LYS A 260 -4.00 37.78 4.73
C LYS A 260 -2.88 38.15 5.71
N LEU A 261 -2.74 37.43 6.83
CA LEU A 261 -1.84 37.78 7.93
C LEU A 261 -0.41 37.27 7.68
N ARG A 262 0.20 37.74 6.58
CA ARG A 262 1.50 37.25 6.06
C ARG A 262 2.71 37.49 6.98
N SER A 263 2.53 38.29 8.03
CA SER A 263 3.54 38.55 9.07
C SER A 263 3.61 37.44 10.13
N LEU A 264 2.63 36.51 10.15
CA LEU A 264 2.57 35.43 11.12
C LEU A 264 3.78 34.51 11.01
N LYS A 265 4.37 34.24 12.18
CA LYS A 265 5.49 33.31 12.38
C LYS A 265 5.06 32.15 13.27
N TYR A 266 4.21 32.42 14.26
CA TYR A 266 3.69 31.43 15.21
C TYR A 266 2.17 31.41 15.14
N VAL A 267 1.59 30.23 14.95
CA VAL A 267 0.13 30.01 14.97
C VAL A 267 -0.17 28.80 15.84
N ASP A 268 -1.01 28.98 16.85
CA ASP A 268 -1.55 27.92 17.69
C ASP A 268 -3.07 28.01 17.74
N LEU A 269 -3.72 27.02 17.14
CA LEU A 269 -5.17 26.86 17.05
C LEU A 269 -5.61 25.53 17.67
N THR A 270 -4.89 25.07 18.70
CA THR A 270 -5.14 23.80 19.38
C THR A 270 -6.55 23.74 19.99
N SER A 271 -7.22 22.59 19.89
CA SER A 271 -8.55 22.32 20.45
C SER A 271 -9.61 23.27 19.92
N ASN A 272 -9.83 23.24 18.61
CA ASN A 272 -10.90 23.95 17.90
C ASN A 272 -11.76 22.95 17.12
N SER A 273 -12.51 23.39 16.10
CA SER A 273 -13.28 22.52 15.21
C SER A 273 -12.93 22.77 13.73
N ILE A 274 -11.64 22.99 13.46
CA ILE A 274 -11.14 23.32 12.12
C ILE A 274 -11.09 22.04 11.27
N GLU A 275 -11.72 22.09 10.10
CA GLU A 275 -11.66 21.03 9.09
C GLU A 275 -10.73 21.41 7.93
N SER A 276 -10.78 22.67 7.47
CA SER A 276 -9.99 23.18 6.36
C SER A 276 -8.86 24.09 6.83
N ILE A 277 -7.64 23.79 6.38
CA ILE A 277 -6.43 24.58 6.62
C ILE A 277 -5.96 25.36 5.38
N HIS A 278 -6.79 25.48 4.34
CA HIS A 278 -6.44 26.22 3.13
C HIS A 278 -5.96 27.66 3.39
N PRO A 279 -6.58 28.44 4.32
CA PRO A 279 -6.08 29.77 4.67
C PRO A 279 -4.64 29.80 5.19
N ILE A 280 -4.20 28.74 5.87
CA ILE A 280 -2.84 28.62 6.41
C ILE A 280 -1.81 28.44 5.29
N GLY A 281 -2.17 27.80 4.17
CA GLY A 281 -1.30 27.63 3.01
C GLY A 281 -0.84 28.93 2.34
N GLN A 282 -1.44 30.07 2.70
CA GLN A 282 -1.05 31.42 2.23
C GLN A 282 0.02 32.09 3.13
N LEU A 283 0.36 31.47 4.26
CA LEU A 283 1.19 32.06 5.33
C LEU A 283 2.64 31.56 5.23
N GLU A 284 3.39 32.12 4.28
CA GLU A 284 4.74 31.66 3.89
C GLU A 284 5.84 31.82 4.98
N ASN A 285 5.56 32.53 6.07
CA ASN A 285 6.55 32.87 7.12
C ASN A 285 6.40 32.08 8.42
N ILE A 286 5.47 31.13 8.47
CA ILE A 286 5.23 30.32 9.68
C ILE A 286 6.43 29.40 9.95
N ASN A 287 6.88 29.42 11.21
CA ASN A 287 7.93 28.54 11.74
C ASN A 287 7.41 27.51 12.74
N MET A 288 6.31 27.81 13.43
CA MET A 288 5.69 26.97 14.45
C MET A 288 4.18 26.98 14.24
N LEU A 289 3.62 25.80 13.99
CA LEU A 289 2.21 25.60 13.71
C LEU A 289 1.65 24.51 14.62
N PHE A 290 0.69 24.87 15.47
CA PHE A 290 0.01 23.94 16.37
C PHE A 290 -1.47 23.89 16.00
N LEU A 291 -1.92 22.70 15.59
CA LEU A 291 -3.26 22.39 15.08
C LEU A 291 -3.86 21.16 15.77
N ARG A 292 -3.34 20.82 16.96
CA ARG A 292 -3.77 19.68 17.75
C ARG A 292 -5.28 19.71 18.04
N ASP A 293 -5.91 18.55 18.13
CA ASP A 293 -7.32 18.35 18.50
C ASP A 293 -8.26 19.19 17.62
N ASN A 294 -8.24 18.91 16.32
CA ASN A 294 -9.12 19.50 15.31
C ASN A 294 -9.74 18.37 14.47
N LYS A 295 -10.28 18.67 13.28
CA LYS A 295 -10.91 17.70 12.38
C LYS A 295 -10.23 17.63 11.02
N ILE A 296 -8.94 17.97 10.97
CA ILE A 296 -8.18 18.11 9.72
C ILE A 296 -7.92 16.74 9.12
N SER A 297 -8.11 16.60 7.81
CA SER A 297 -7.78 15.39 7.04
C SER A 297 -6.87 15.68 5.83
N ASP A 298 -7.01 16.86 5.21
CA ASP A 298 -6.23 17.27 4.05
C ASP A 298 -5.04 18.17 4.43
N LEU A 299 -3.82 17.66 4.21
CA LEU A 299 -2.57 18.38 4.46
C LEU A 299 -2.01 19.10 3.22
N THR A 300 -2.68 19.02 2.06
CA THR A 300 -2.24 19.64 0.80
C THR A 300 -1.84 21.12 0.95
N PRO A 301 -2.57 21.97 1.71
CA PRO A 301 -2.18 23.37 1.91
C PRO A 301 -0.80 23.55 2.55
N LEU A 302 -0.33 22.59 3.35
CA LEU A 302 0.96 22.67 4.04
C LEU A 302 2.15 22.47 3.09
N SER A 303 1.95 21.87 1.92
CA SER A 303 3.04 21.56 0.96
C SER A 303 3.86 22.78 0.52
N LYS A 304 3.31 23.99 0.67
CA LYS A 304 3.95 25.28 0.33
C LYS A 304 4.75 25.89 1.49
N MET A 305 4.61 25.38 2.72
CA MET A 305 5.08 26.02 3.95
C MET A 305 6.53 25.66 4.31
N LYS A 306 7.46 25.97 3.41
CA LYS A 306 8.86 25.52 3.47
C LYS A 306 9.70 26.00 4.66
N LYS A 307 9.16 26.86 5.55
CA LYS A 307 9.85 27.42 6.73
C LYS A 307 9.43 26.80 8.06
N ILE A 308 8.46 25.88 8.05
CA ILE A 308 7.99 25.20 9.25
C ILE A 308 9.13 24.40 9.87
N LYS A 309 9.36 24.63 11.18
CA LYS A 309 10.30 23.87 12.00
C LYS A 309 9.59 22.93 12.97
N THR A 310 8.45 23.37 13.51
CA THR A 310 7.62 22.60 14.44
C THR A 310 6.19 22.54 13.92
N LEU A 311 5.68 21.32 13.78
CA LEU A 311 4.32 21.04 13.33
C LEU A 311 3.65 20.06 14.31
N ASP A 312 2.60 20.52 14.99
CA ASP A 312 1.75 19.67 15.83
C ASP A 312 0.38 19.49 15.17
N LEU A 313 0.07 18.25 14.82
CA LEU A 313 -1.15 17.79 14.18
C LEU A 313 -1.80 16.63 14.97
N ILE A 314 -1.46 16.47 16.25
CA ILE A 314 -2.01 15.39 17.10
C ILE A 314 -3.53 15.48 17.18
N GLY A 315 -4.24 14.35 17.17
CA GLY A 315 -5.69 14.33 17.38
C GLY A 315 -6.47 14.93 16.22
N ASN A 316 -6.23 14.42 15.01
CA ASN A 316 -6.92 14.84 13.79
C ASN A 316 -7.39 13.60 13.00
N ASN A 317 -7.87 13.78 11.76
CA ASN A 317 -8.37 12.73 10.89
C ASN A 317 -7.42 12.44 9.71
N ILE A 318 -6.11 12.53 9.94
CA ILE A 318 -5.10 12.45 8.89
C ILE A 318 -4.83 11.00 8.51
N LYS A 319 -4.83 10.72 7.20
CA LYS A 319 -4.42 9.42 6.62
C LYS A 319 -3.18 9.55 5.73
N ASP A 320 -3.14 10.62 4.93
CA ASP A 320 -2.07 10.88 3.97
C ASP A 320 -1.13 11.98 4.49
N ILE A 321 0.15 11.62 4.63
CA ILE A 321 1.23 12.53 5.06
C ILE A 321 2.16 12.95 3.91
N GLN A 322 1.94 12.49 2.67
CA GLN A 322 2.75 12.86 1.50
C GLN A 322 2.90 14.38 1.31
N PRO A 323 1.87 15.22 1.55
CA PRO A 323 2.02 16.67 1.43
C PRO A 323 3.10 17.28 2.34
N LEU A 324 3.45 16.60 3.44
CA LEU A 324 4.49 17.05 4.36
C LEU A 324 5.90 16.87 3.79
N PHE A 325 6.11 15.99 2.82
CA PHE A 325 7.46 15.61 2.35
C PHE A 325 8.20 16.73 1.61
N THR A 326 7.52 17.84 1.32
CA THR A 326 8.15 19.06 0.79
C THR A 326 8.77 19.94 1.90
N LEU A 327 8.49 19.65 3.18
CA LEU A 327 8.88 20.43 4.35
C LEU A 327 10.28 20.10 4.83
N SER A 328 11.28 20.39 4.00
CA SER A 328 12.68 20.03 4.26
C SER A 328 13.33 20.71 5.46
N THR A 329 12.70 21.73 6.08
CA THR A 329 13.26 22.45 7.25
C THR A 329 12.71 21.97 8.59
N MET A 330 11.78 21.01 8.57
CA MET A 330 11.09 20.51 9.76
C MET A 330 12.06 19.78 10.70
N LYS A 331 11.94 20.08 12.00
CA LYS A 331 12.73 19.50 13.10
C LYS A 331 11.87 18.68 14.04
N GLN A 332 10.63 19.10 14.26
CA GLN A 332 9.70 18.47 15.20
C GLN A 332 8.37 18.23 14.51
N LEU A 333 7.94 16.97 14.48
CA LEU A 333 6.70 16.54 13.87
C LEU A 333 5.90 15.69 14.85
N TYR A 334 4.69 16.16 15.16
CA TYR A 334 3.76 15.46 16.03
C TYR A 334 2.49 15.11 15.25
N LEU A 335 2.23 13.81 15.10
CA LEU A 335 1.18 13.20 14.28
C LEU A 335 0.42 12.10 15.03
N ALA A 336 0.64 11.94 16.33
CA ALA A 336 -0.03 10.93 17.13
C ALA A 336 -1.57 11.10 17.13
N ASN A 337 -2.31 10.02 17.40
CA ASN A 337 -3.79 10.01 17.40
C ASN A 337 -4.37 10.46 16.04
N ASN A 338 -4.03 9.74 14.98
CA ASN A 338 -4.55 9.95 13.62
C ASN A 338 -4.94 8.59 13.00
N GLN A 339 -4.99 8.50 11.66
CA GLN A 339 -5.36 7.28 10.92
C GLN A 339 -4.28 6.90 9.90
N ILE A 340 -3.01 7.17 10.21
CA ILE A 340 -1.86 6.95 9.33
C ILE A 340 -1.50 5.46 9.35
N SER A 341 -1.28 4.88 8.17
CA SER A 341 -0.79 3.51 8.02
C SER A 341 0.40 3.40 7.07
N ASP A 342 0.49 4.30 6.09
CA ASP A 342 1.56 4.31 5.09
C ASP A 342 2.61 5.37 5.44
N LEU A 343 3.85 4.90 5.63
CA LEU A 343 5.02 5.73 5.89
C LEU A 343 5.96 5.85 4.69
N ASN A 344 5.59 5.32 3.52
CA ASN A 344 6.43 5.37 2.34
C ASN A 344 6.81 6.79 1.97
N GLY A 345 8.11 7.08 1.93
CA GLY A 345 8.64 8.41 1.60
C GLY A 345 8.82 9.35 2.79
N ILE A 346 8.47 8.95 4.02
CA ILE A 346 8.70 9.76 5.23
C ILE A 346 10.19 10.07 5.44
N ASP A 347 11.09 9.25 4.91
CA ASP A 347 12.54 9.45 4.90
C ASP A 347 12.99 10.75 4.21
N ARG A 348 12.13 11.33 3.36
CA ARG A 348 12.36 12.67 2.79
C ARG A 348 12.37 13.78 3.83
N LEU A 349 11.79 13.54 5.01
CA LEU A 349 11.83 14.43 6.17
C LEU A 349 13.12 14.25 6.99
N ASN A 350 14.26 14.14 6.29
CA ASN A 350 15.54 13.77 6.86
C ASN A 350 16.10 14.74 7.92
N ASN A 351 15.52 15.92 8.09
CA ASN A 351 15.92 16.89 9.11
C ASN A 351 15.15 16.75 10.43
N VAL A 352 14.12 15.92 10.48
CA VAL A 352 13.32 15.68 11.69
C VAL A 352 14.19 15.01 12.76
N GLU A 353 14.16 15.60 13.95
CA GLU A 353 14.88 15.15 15.14
C GLU A 353 13.90 14.51 16.14
N LEU A 354 12.68 15.03 16.24
CA LEU A 354 11.62 14.53 17.12
C LEU A 354 10.41 14.13 16.29
N LEU A 355 10.04 12.85 16.32
CA LEU A 355 8.89 12.30 15.62
C LEU A 355 7.95 11.57 16.60
N TRP A 356 6.76 12.12 16.81
CA TRP A 356 5.70 11.44 17.55
C TRP A 356 4.58 11.04 16.60
N ILE A 357 4.35 9.75 16.44
CA ILE A 357 3.40 9.19 15.47
C ILE A 357 2.61 8.00 16.04
N GLY A 358 2.63 7.80 17.35
CA GLY A 358 1.86 6.75 18.04
C GLY A 358 0.33 6.91 17.92
N ASN A 359 -0.42 5.89 18.34
CA ASN A 359 -1.88 5.77 18.16
C ASN A 359 -2.28 6.02 16.69
N ASN A 360 -1.76 5.16 15.83
CA ASN A 360 -1.99 5.11 14.38
C ASN A 360 -2.02 3.64 13.95
N LYS A 361 -2.20 3.36 12.65
CA LYS A 361 -2.28 2.01 12.09
C LYS A 361 -0.99 1.57 11.43
N ILE A 362 0.14 1.81 12.10
CA ILE A 362 1.47 1.58 11.55
C ILE A 362 1.95 0.18 11.93
N ASN A 363 2.34 -0.62 10.95
CA ASN A 363 2.94 -1.94 11.16
C ASN A 363 4.35 -2.09 10.54
N ASN A 364 4.77 -1.13 9.72
CA ASN A 364 6.05 -1.15 9.01
C ASN A 364 6.83 0.14 9.25
N VAL A 365 8.04 0.01 9.80
CA VAL A 365 8.94 1.12 10.14
C VAL A 365 10.19 1.19 9.25
N GLU A 366 10.22 0.46 8.13
CA GLU A 366 11.36 0.41 7.19
C GLU A 366 11.76 1.81 6.72
N SER A 367 10.80 2.67 6.38
CA SER A 367 11.10 4.03 5.92
C SER A 367 11.67 4.93 7.02
N ILE A 368 11.31 4.68 8.29
CA ILE A 368 11.85 5.44 9.44
C ILE A 368 13.35 5.16 9.62
N SER A 369 13.82 3.94 9.31
CA SER A 369 15.24 3.55 9.46
C SER A 369 16.23 4.49 8.74
N LYS A 370 15.77 5.19 7.71
CA LYS A 370 16.57 6.11 6.89
C LYS A 370 16.65 7.53 7.47
N MET A 371 15.87 7.85 8.51
CA MET A 371 15.82 9.16 9.17
C MET A 371 16.93 9.29 10.21
N SER A 372 18.20 9.28 9.77
CA SER A 372 19.39 9.19 10.63
C SER A 372 19.60 10.35 11.61
N ASN A 373 18.87 11.46 11.47
CA ASN A 373 18.92 12.59 12.41
C ASN A 373 17.93 12.46 13.58
N LEU A 374 17.13 11.39 13.65
CA LEU A 374 16.20 11.17 14.75
C LEU A 374 16.95 11.04 16.09
N ILE A 375 16.46 11.81 17.06
CA ILE A 375 16.88 11.82 18.46
C ILE A 375 15.77 11.20 19.31
N GLU A 376 14.51 11.43 18.95
CA GLU A 376 13.34 10.95 19.68
C GLU A 376 12.31 10.37 18.73
N LEU A 377 11.89 9.14 19.01
CA LEU A 377 10.85 8.42 18.27
C LEU A 377 9.81 7.87 19.23
N GLU A 378 8.58 8.37 19.08
CA GLU A 378 7.40 7.97 19.85
C GLU A 378 6.40 7.32 18.90
N ILE A 379 6.27 6.00 18.98
CA ILE A 379 5.39 5.20 18.12
C ILE A 379 4.63 4.15 18.94
N ALA A 380 4.22 4.55 20.14
CA ALA A 380 3.37 3.75 21.02
C ALA A 380 1.96 3.53 20.43
N ASP A 381 1.25 2.50 20.88
CA ASP A 381 -0.12 2.16 20.43
C ASP A 381 -0.18 2.08 18.89
N SER A 382 0.48 1.07 18.36
CA SER A 382 0.58 0.82 16.91
C SER A 382 0.56 -0.69 16.65
N GLU A 383 0.67 -1.10 15.39
CA GLU A 383 0.58 -2.49 14.96
C GLU A 383 1.96 -3.11 14.65
N ILE A 384 3.02 -2.63 15.30
CA ILE A 384 4.41 -2.99 14.98
C ILE A 384 4.77 -4.35 15.60
N LYS A 385 5.38 -5.20 14.77
CA LYS A 385 5.95 -6.50 15.18
C LYS A 385 7.46 -6.55 14.99
N ASP A 386 7.93 -6.04 13.84
CA ASP A 386 9.34 -6.07 13.45
C ASP A 386 9.97 -4.68 13.63
N ILE A 387 10.95 -4.60 14.53
CA ILE A 387 11.75 -3.40 14.79
C ILE A 387 13.19 -3.52 14.28
N SER A 388 13.52 -4.56 13.51
CA SER A 388 14.84 -4.75 12.90
C SER A 388 15.34 -3.51 12.14
N PRO A 389 14.49 -2.78 11.39
CA PRO A 389 14.93 -1.57 10.69
C PRO A 389 15.42 -0.46 11.64
N LEU A 390 14.93 -0.41 12.89
CA LEU A 390 15.30 0.64 13.84
C LEU A 390 16.76 0.52 14.32
N SER A 391 17.42 -0.64 14.13
CA SER A 391 18.83 -0.86 14.49
C SER A 391 19.81 0.14 13.84
N GLN A 392 19.40 0.80 12.76
CA GLN A 392 20.18 1.79 12.01
C GLN A 392 20.15 3.20 12.64
N LEU A 393 19.24 3.47 13.59
CA LEU A 393 19.04 4.80 14.17
C LEU A 393 20.02 5.07 15.32
N GLY A 394 21.32 5.04 15.03
CA GLY A 394 22.37 5.15 16.04
C GLY A 394 22.39 6.45 16.86
N ASN A 395 21.70 7.51 16.41
CA ASN A 395 21.60 8.79 17.14
C ASN A 395 20.41 8.85 18.12
N LEU A 396 19.57 7.82 18.15
CA LEU A 396 18.36 7.81 18.94
C LEU A 396 18.67 7.80 20.44
N GLN A 397 17.97 8.64 21.18
CA GLN A 397 18.16 8.90 22.61
C GLN A 397 16.92 8.54 23.42
N VAL A 398 15.73 8.79 22.85
CA VAL A 398 14.43 8.48 23.44
C VAL A 398 13.64 7.61 22.46
N LEU A 399 13.18 6.45 22.92
CA LEU A 399 12.40 5.52 22.10
C LEU A 399 11.21 4.99 22.89
N ASN A 400 10.01 5.22 22.38
CA ASN A 400 8.80 4.64 22.95
C ASN A 400 8.10 3.77 21.92
N LEU A 401 7.95 2.50 22.30
CA LEU A 401 7.32 1.44 21.55
C LEU A 401 6.25 0.73 22.40
N GLU A 402 5.71 1.40 23.42
CA GLU A 402 4.65 0.81 24.25
C GLU A 402 3.43 0.39 23.40
N GLU A 403 2.67 -0.58 23.87
CA GLU A 403 1.39 -0.97 23.25
C GLU A 403 1.54 -1.34 21.75
N ASN A 404 2.45 -2.28 21.47
CA ASN A 404 2.67 -2.86 20.14
C ASN A 404 2.68 -4.40 20.25
N TYR A 405 3.07 -5.11 19.18
CA TYR A 405 3.14 -6.58 19.12
C TYR A 405 4.58 -7.09 19.01
N ILE A 406 5.53 -6.40 19.66
CA ILE A 406 6.96 -6.69 19.53
C ILE A 406 7.32 -7.87 20.43
N SER A 407 8.02 -8.86 19.87
CA SER A 407 8.55 -10.02 20.62
C SER A 407 10.08 -10.09 20.61
N ASP A 408 10.71 -9.70 19.50
CA ASP A 408 12.16 -9.62 19.35
C ASP A 408 12.66 -8.19 19.55
N ILE A 409 13.49 -8.01 20.58
CA ILE A 409 14.15 -6.74 20.90
C ILE A 409 15.68 -6.78 20.69
N SER A 410 16.19 -7.81 20.01
CA SER A 410 17.59 -7.87 19.59
C SER A 410 18.08 -6.63 18.84
N PRO A 411 17.28 -5.95 17.99
CA PRO A 411 17.73 -4.74 17.28
C PRO A 411 18.11 -3.58 18.20
N LEU A 412 17.61 -3.55 19.44
CA LEU A 412 17.86 -2.46 20.39
C LEU A 412 19.26 -2.50 21.00
N SER A 413 19.96 -3.65 20.95
CA SER A 413 21.30 -3.77 21.53
C SER A 413 22.34 -2.88 20.82
N THR A 414 22.06 -2.44 19.59
CA THR A 414 22.94 -1.54 18.82
C THR A 414 22.74 -0.06 19.17
N LEU A 415 21.60 0.30 19.79
CA LEU A 415 21.19 1.67 20.07
C LEU A 415 21.80 2.21 21.37
N THR A 416 23.13 2.28 21.39
CA THR A 416 23.92 2.62 22.59
C THR A 416 23.75 4.05 23.10
N ASN A 417 23.12 4.95 22.35
CA ASN A 417 22.84 6.34 22.75
C ASN A 417 21.50 6.51 23.49
N LEU A 418 20.69 5.45 23.62
CA LEU A 418 19.44 5.51 24.37
C LEU A 418 19.69 5.86 25.84
N HIS A 419 18.90 6.80 26.35
CA HIS A 419 18.79 7.11 27.76
C HIS A 419 17.37 6.99 28.31
N GLU A 420 16.37 6.91 27.42
CA GLU A 420 14.99 6.60 27.78
C GLU A 420 14.41 5.60 26.78
N ILE A 421 13.80 4.54 27.30
CA ILE A 421 13.12 3.53 26.48
C ILE A 421 11.90 2.97 27.21
N ASN A 422 10.77 2.93 26.51
CA ASN A 422 9.51 2.39 26.98
C ASN A 422 9.06 1.24 26.06
N LEU A 423 8.89 0.03 26.64
CA LEU A 423 8.53 -1.21 25.94
C LEU A 423 7.33 -1.92 26.58
N GLY A 424 6.60 -1.22 27.45
CA GLY A 424 5.43 -1.75 28.13
C GLY A 424 4.38 -2.28 27.15
N ALA A 425 3.57 -3.26 27.58
CA ALA A 425 2.46 -3.79 26.78
C ALA A 425 2.85 -4.29 25.38
N ASN A 426 3.83 -5.19 25.32
CA ASN A 426 4.26 -5.91 24.10
C ASN A 426 4.21 -7.44 24.30
N GLU A 427 4.83 -8.22 23.42
CA GLU A 427 4.93 -9.69 23.48
C GLU A 427 6.35 -10.17 23.83
N ILE A 428 7.14 -9.35 24.54
CA ILE A 428 8.56 -9.60 24.81
C ILE A 428 8.72 -10.72 25.84
N SER A 429 9.55 -11.70 25.52
CA SER A 429 9.84 -12.85 26.38
C SER A 429 11.32 -12.94 26.83
N ASP A 430 12.21 -12.21 26.15
CA ASP A 430 13.65 -12.19 26.42
C ASP A 430 14.17 -10.74 26.51
N VAL A 431 14.70 -10.39 27.67
CA VAL A 431 15.22 -9.04 27.98
C VAL A 431 16.76 -8.94 27.92
N ARG A 432 17.46 -10.04 27.62
CA ARG A 432 18.93 -10.06 27.51
C ARG A 432 19.47 -9.04 26.50
N PRO A 433 18.84 -8.79 25.34
CA PRO A 433 19.34 -7.80 24.39
C PRO A 433 19.52 -6.39 24.96
N VAL A 434 18.76 -6.02 26.00
CA VAL A 434 18.81 -4.70 26.63
C VAL A 434 19.48 -4.72 28.01
N GLU A 435 20.18 -5.82 28.36
CA GLU A 435 20.88 -5.94 29.66
C GLU A 435 21.91 -4.82 29.86
N GLU A 436 22.76 -4.56 28.86
CA GLU A 436 23.79 -3.50 28.92
C GLU A 436 23.19 -2.09 29.03
N LEU A 437 22.05 -1.85 28.36
CA LEU A 437 21.30 -0.61 28.53
C LEU A 437 20.75 -0.50 29.95
N GLY A 438 20.21 -1.59 30.49
CA GLY A 438 19.69 -1.67 31.86
C GLY A 438 20.73 -1.38 32.95
N LYS A 439 22.03 -1.52 32.66
CA LYS A 439 23.10 -1.11 33.59
C LYS A 439 23.21 0.41 33.72
N ARG A 440 22.84 1.14 32.66
CA ARG A 440 22.95 2.60 32.56
C ARG A 440 21.65 3.30 32.94
N ILE A 441 20.52 2.79 32.47
CA ILE A 441 19.21 3.43 32.60
C ILE A 441 18.17 2.50 33.19
N SER A 442 17.11 3.09 33.76
CA SER A 442 15.94 2.31 34.19
C SER A 442 15.11 1.98 32.95
N ILE A 443 14.79 0.69 32.76
CA ILE A 443 14.01 0.22 31.61
C ILE A 443 12.72 -0.41 32.13
N ASP A 444 11.59 0.06 31.60
CA ASP A 444 10.26 -0.49 31.88
C ASP A 444 9.80 -1.38 30.71
N ILE A 445 9.68 -2.68 30.99
CA ILE A 445 9.20 -3.73 30.09
C ILE A 445 8.07 -4.48 30.80
N GLN A 446 7.18 -3.75 31.45
CA GLN A 446 6.05 -4.33 32.17
C GLN A 446 4.84 -4.60 31.26
N ARG A 447 3.82 -5.26 31.80
CA ARG A 447 2.53 -5.50 31.12
C ARG A 447 2.64 -6.32 29.84
N GLN A 448 3.65 -7.18 29.70
CA GLN A 448 3.79 -8.02 28.51
C GLN A 448 2.66 -9.06 28.42
N LYS A 449 2.24 -9.41 27.21
CA LYS A 449 1.23 -10.44 26.95
C LYS A 449 1.76 -11.40 25.90
N ILE A 450 2.14 -12.60 26.33
CA ILE A 450 2.77 -13.60 25.48
C ILE A 450 1.73 -14.69 25.18
N PHE A 451 1.49 -14.94 23.90
CA PHE A 451 0.63 -16.02 23.44
C PHE A 451 1.46 -17.21 22.98
N LEU A 452 1.21 -18.38 23.54
CA LEU A 452 1.82 -19.62 23.10
C LEU A 452 0.87 -20.39 22.19
N ASN A 453 1.47 -21.17 21.29
CA ASN A 453 0.74 -22.13 20.49
C ASN A 453 -0.01 -23.12 21.37
N GLU A 454 -1.08 -23.69 20.82
CA GLU A 454 -1.84 -24.74 21.47
C GLU A 454 -0.95 -25.92 21.88
N ALA A 455 -1.22 -26.49 23.06
CA ALA A 455 -0.53 -27.67 23.57
C ALA A 455 -1.52 -28.67 24.16
N SER A 456 -1.10 -29.92 24.32
CA SER A 456 -1.96 -30.99 24.82
C SER A 456 -1.97 -31.08 26.34
N VAL A 457 -3.08 -31.61 26.87
CA VAL A 457 -3.12 -32.07 28.27
C VAL A 457 -1.94 -33.01 28.55
N ASP A 458 -1.31 -32.77 29.68
CA ASP A 458 -0.16 -33.47 30.22
C ASP A 458 1.17 -33.33 29.44
N GLU A 459 1.22 -32.43 28.45
CA GLU A 459 2.46 -32.06 27.75
C GLU A 459 3.38 -31.22 28.64
N GLU A 460 4.70 -31.48 28.59
CA GLU A 460 5.69 -30.63 29.26
C GLU A 460 6.07 -29.46 28.36
N ILE A 461 5.69 -28.25 28.75
CA ILE A 461 5.86 -27.03 27.98
C ILE A 461 6.96 -26.20 28.61
N LYS A 462 7.96 -25.81 27.83
CA LYS A 462 9.06 -24.97 28.33
C LYS A 462 8.54 -23.55 28.61
N ILE A 463 8.87 -23.01 29.79
CA ILE A 463 8.56 -21.63 30.14
C ILE A 463 9.37 -20.70 29.20
N PRO A 464 8.71 -19.85 28.40
CA PRO A 464 9.33 -19.08 27.33
C PRO A 464 9.93 -17.76 27.80
N VAL A 465 9.88 -17.47 29.10
CA VAL A 465 10.42 -16.25 29.69
C VAL A 465 11.72 -16.53 30.43
N TYR A 466 12.73 -15.72 30.15
CA TYR A 466 14.11 -16.00 30.56
C TYR A 466 14.65 -14.98 31.58
N SER A 467 15.51 -15.47 32.46
CA SER A 467 16.37 -14.62 33.30
C SER A 467 17.50 -13.99 32.48
N LEU A 468 18.22 -13.01 33.04
CA LEU A 468 19.41 -12.43 32.42
C LEU A 468 20.51 -13.47 32.10
N LYS A 469 20.53 -14.60 32.82
CA LYS A 469 21.47 -15.71 32.56
C LYS A 469 21.03 -16.63 31.42
N GLY A 470 19.84 -16.41 30.85
CA GLY A 470 19.26 -17.24 29.79
C GLY A 470 18.53 -18.49 30.30
N GLU A 471 18.42 -18.68 31.61
CA GLU A 471 17.64 -19.76 32.21
C GLU A 471 16.15 -19.40 32.29
N PRO A 472 15.22 -20.34 32.05
CA PRO A 472 13.79 -20.10 32.22
C PRO A 472 13.46 -19.60 33.63
N LEU A 473 12.59 -18.59 33.74
CA LEU A 473 12.16 -18.05 35.02
C LEU A 473 11.44 -19.14 35.83
N GLN A 474 11.95 -19.38 37.04
CA GLN A 474 11.37 -20.35 37.97
C GLN A 474 10.25 -19.75 38.83
N ASN A 475 10.31 -18.44 39.07
CA ASN A 475 9.33 -17.72 39.89
C ASN A 475 8.18 -17.20 39.02
N ILE A 476 7.25 -18.09 38.67
CA ILE A 476 6.01 -17.74 37.99
C ILE A 476 4.81 -17.90 38.93
N ASN A 477 3.80 -17.06 38.73
CA ASN A 477 2.56 -17.03 39.49
C ASN A 477 1.43 -17.62 38.64
N VAL A 478 1.16 -18.90 38.82
CA VAL A 478 0.10 -19.62 38.09
C VAL A 478 -1.27 -19.11 38.51
N LYS A 479 -2.11 -18.71 37.53
CA LYS A 479 -3.48 -18.25 37.77
C LYS A 479 -4.53 -19.32 37.49
N SER A 480 -4.28 -20.16 36.49
CA SER A 480 -5.19 -21.26 36.13
C SER A 480 -4.93 -22.51 36.97
N GLU A 481 -5.97 -23.31 37.21
CA GLU A 481 -5.84 -24.58 37.92
C GLU A 481 -5.15 -25.66 37.06
N GLY A 482 -4.56 -26.66 37.71
CA GLY A 482 -4.03 -27.85 37.05
C GLY A 482 -2.58 -27.77 36.57
N ALA A 483 -1.83 -26.74 36.96
CA ALA A 483 -0.41 -26.62 36.64
C ALA A 483 0.47 -27.51 37.53
N THR A 484 1.45 -28.17 36.92
CA THR A 484 2.61 -28.74 37.59
C THR A 484 3.88 -28.07 37.05
N LEU A 485 4.73 -27.55 37.95
CA LEU A 485 5.98 -26.89 37.59
C LEU A 485 7.16 -27.83 37.84
N ASN A 486 8.05 -27.96 36.87
CA ASN A 486 9.25 -28.78 36.97
C ASN A 486 10.42 -28.12 36.22
N ASN A 487 11.41 -27.59 36.95
CA ASN A 487 12.69 -27.10 36.40
C ASN A 487 12.57 -26.28 35.10
N GLY A 488 11.75 -25.23 35.08
CA GLY A 488 11.55 -24.38 33.90
C GLY A 488 10.54 -24.91 32.87
N PHE A 489 9.81 -25.97 33.20
CA PHE A 489 8.67 -26.48 32.44
C PHE A 489 7.38 -26.33 33.25
N ILE A 490 6.28 -26.15 32.52
CA ILE A 490 4.92 -26.16 33.01
C ILE A 490 4.12 -27.24 32.29
N LYS A 491 3.31 -27.98 33.04
CA LYS A 491 2.44 -29.04 32.52
C LYS A 491 1.02 -28.81 33.02
N TRP A 492 0.03 -28.95 32.14
CA TRP A 492 -1.38 -28.72 32.46
C TRP A 492 -2.17 -30.02 32.42
N ASN A 493 -2.90 -30.34 33.48
CA ASN A 493 -3.67 -31.59 33.60
C ASN A 493 -5.13 -31.49 33.09
N SER A 494 -5.52 -30.34 32.54
CA SER A 494 -6.90 -30.08 32.10
C SER A 494 -6.90 -29.12 30.89
N PRO A 495 -7.89 -29.23 29.99
CA PRO A 495 -8.00 -28.35 28.83
C PRO A 495 -8.48 -26.93 29.19
N GLY A 496 -8.52 -26.05 28.19
CA GLY A 496 -8.95 -24.66 28.25
C GLY A 496 -7.80 -23.65 28.17
N GLU A 497 -8.15 -22.37 28.13
CA GLU A 497 -7.18 -21.27 28.22
C GLU A 497 -6.49 -21.28 29.59
N LYS A 498 -5.16 -21.34 29.58
CA LYS A 498 -4.30 -21.38 30.76
C LYS A 498 -3.44 -20.13 30.84
N ILE A 499 -3.34 -19.61 32.05
CA ILE A 499 -2.74 -18.32 32.33
C ILE A 499 -1.77 -18.44 33.51
N TYR A 500 -0.59 -17.87 33.35
CA TYR A 500 0.34 -17.59 34.44
C TYR A 500 1.02 -16.24 34.25
N GLU A 501 1.36 -15.59 35.36
CA GLU A 501 2.09 -14.34 35.37
C GLU A 501 3.56 -14.59 35.70
N PHE A 502 4.45 -13.74 35.19
CA PHE A 502 5.86 -13.77 35.53
C PHE A 502 6.33 -12.38 35.98
N LYS A 503 7.38 -12.36 36.79
CA LYS A 503 7.99 -11.13 37.26
C LYS A 503 9.50 -11.29 37.44
N LEU A 504 10.23 -10.33 36.90
CA LEU A 504 11.66 -10.14 37.06
C LEU A 504 11.89 -8.65 37.36
N ASP A 505 12.17 -8.34 38.62
CA ASP A 505 12.68 -7.02 39.02
C ASP A 505 14.16 -7.17 39.31
N THR A 506 15.01 -6.58 38.47
CA THR A 506 16.46 -6.69 38.67
C THR A 506 17.03 -5.61 39.59
N ASN A 507 16.20 -4.71 40.16
CA ASN A 507 16.50 -3.59 41.08
C ASN A 507 17.77 -3.76 41.95
N SER A 508 18.93 -3.71 41.32
CA SER A 508 20.24 -4.01 41.87
C SER A 508 21.24 -3.05 41.25
N THR A 509 22.47 -3.10 41.73
CA THR A 509 23.58 -2.35 41.13
C THR A 509 23.98 -2.89 39.75
N GLU A 510 23.50 -4.08 39.36
CA GLU A 510 23.92 -4.76 38.12
C GLU A 510 23.04 -4.40 36.92
N SER A 511 21.72 -4.24 37.10
CA SER A 511 20.79 -3.81 36.04
C SER A 511 19.49 -3.29 36.65
N LYS A 512 18.83 -2.33 35.98
CA LYS A 512 17.57 -1.67 36.40
C LYS A 512 16.45 -1.97 35.40
N ILE A 513 16.09 -3.24 35.27
CA ILE A 513 15.03 -3.71 34.39
C ILE A 513 13.85 -4.14 35.23
N ARG A 514 12.67 -3.62 34.90
CA ARG A 514 11.38 -4.09 35.41
C ARG A 514 10.68 -4.85 34.30
N PHE A 515 10.56 -6.15 34.44
CA PHE A 515 9.98 -7.03 33.44
C PHE A 515 8.89 -7.89 34.06
N ASN A 516 7.66 -7.73 33.57
CA ASN A 516 6.55 -8.57 34.01
C ASN A 516 5.50 -8.70 32.91
N GLY A 517 4.67 -9.71 33.05
CA GLY A 517 3.62 -9.95 32.09
C GLY A 517 2.83 -11.20 32.39
N THR A 518 1.99 -11.53 31.43
CA THR A 518 1.08 -12.67 31.44
C THR A 518 1.41 -13.55 30.25
N VAL A 519 1.48 -14.86 30.47
CA VAL A 519 1.54 -15.87 29.41
C VAL A 519 0.19 -16.54 29.33
N ILE A 520 -0.32 -16.67 28.11
CA ILE A 520 -1.62 -17.27 27.79
C ILE A 520 -1.39 -18.39 26.79
N GLN A 521 -2.01 -19.55 27.04
CA GLN A 521 -1.89 -20.71 26.17
C GLN A 521 -3.20 -21.49 26.16
N ASN A 522 -3.67 -21.90 24.98
CA ASN A 522 -4.79 -22.85 24.90
C ASN A 522 -4.28 -24.27 25.12
N ILE A 523 -4.90 -25.02 26.03
CA ILE A 523 -4.63 -26.45 26.24
C ILE A 523 -5.81 -27.26 25.73
N VAL A 524 -5.54 -28.21 24.85
CA VAL A 524 -6.58 -29.11 24.32
C VAL A 524 -6.47 -30.49 24.93
N GLU A 525 -7.60 -31.20 24.99
CA GLU A 525 -7.58 -32.61 25.36
C GLU A 525 -6.62 -33.35 24.44
N LYS A 526 -5.86 -34.27 25.04
CA LYS A 526 -4.94 -35.14 24.30
C LYS A 526 -5.78 -36.04 23.40
N GLN A 527 -6.10 -35.56 22.21
CA GLN A 527 -6.80 -36.37 21.23
C GLN A 527 -5.91 -37.57 20.95
N LYS A 528 -6.47 -38.78 21.01
CA LYS A 528 -5.88 -39.87 20.25
C LYS A 528 -6.02 -39.44 18.79
N GLU A 529 -5.00 -38.77 18.27
CA GLU A 529 -4.88 -38.45 16.85
C GLU A 529 -4.77 -39.78 16.10
N SER A 530 -5.92 -40.37 15.78
CA SER A 530 -6.04 -41.47 14.83
C SER A 530 -6.72 -40.99 13.55
N GLN A 531 -6.81 -39.69 13.33
CA GLN A 531 -7.36 -39.13 12.10
C GLN A 531 -6.25 -38.98 11.07
N ASN A 532 -6.37 -39.74 9.99
CA ASN A 532 -5.47 -39.67 8.85
C ASN A 532 -5.62 -38.30 8.17
N VAL A 533 -4.55 -37.50 8.13
CA VAL A 533 -4.56 -36.17 7.51
C VAL A 533 -4.18 -36.16 6.04
N ILE A 534 -3.58 -37.24 5.54
CA ILE A 534 -3.29 -37.43 4.11
C ILE A 534 -4.42 -38.22 3.46
N LEU A 535 -5.30 -37.53 2.74
CA LEU A 535 -6.55 -38.13 2.22
C LEU A 535 -6.34 -38.96 0.96
N ASP A 536 -5.40 -38.57 0.10
CA ASP A 536 -5.07 -39.33 -1.10
C ASP A 536 -4.36 -40.63 -0.72
N LYS A 537 -4.96 -41.76 -1.12
CA LYS A 537 -4.47 -43.08 -0.77
C LYS A 537 -3.09 -43.38 -1.37
N THR A 538 -2.80 -42.89 -2.58
CA THR A 538 -1.51 -43.11 -3.24
C THR A 538 -0.42 -42.31 -2.55
N LEU A 539 -0.72 -41.06 -2.19
CA LEU A 539 0.16 -40.19 -1.39
C LEU A 539 0.38 -40.76 0.02
N GLN A 540 -0.69 -41.23 0.67
CA GLN A 540 -0.61 -41.87 1.99
C GLN A 540 0.30 -43.11 1.95
N GLN A 541 0.10 -44.00 0.99
CA GLN A 541 0.93 -45.20 0.82
C GLN A 541 2.37 -44.85 0.48
N HIS A 542 2.60 -43.78 -0.30
CA HIS A 542 3.94 -43.26 -0.56
C HIS A 542 4.60 -42.82 0.74
N ILE A 543 3.97 -41.92 1.49
CA ILE A 543 4.55 -41.33 2.70
C ILE A 543 4.82 -42.41 3.76
N ASN A 544 3.86 -43.31 3.98
CA ASN A 544 4.05 -44.42 4.90
C ASN A 544 5.26 -45.29 4.52
N LYS A 545 5.46 -45.57 3.23
CA LYS A 545 6.55 -46.44 2.76
C LYS A 545 7.91 -45.73 2.75
N GLU A 546 8.00 -44.62 2.06
CA GLU A 546 9.27 -43.99 1.67
C GLU A 546 9.77 -42.99 2.73
N ASN A 547 8.86 -42.37 3.51
CA ASN A 547 9.23 -41.35 4.50
C ASN A 547 9.15 -41.86 5.94
N LEU A 548 8.16 -42.69 6.26
CA LEU A 548 7.95 -43.21 7.61
C LEU A 548 8.43 -44.65 7.82
N GLY A 549 8.81 -45.36 6.75
CA GLY A 549 9.33 -46.73 6.83
C GLY A 549 8.34 -47.76 7.38
N ARG A 550 7.03 -47.53 7.23
CA ARG A 550 5.96 -48.39 7.76
C ARG A 550 5.66 -49.54 6.80
N GLU A 551 5.48 -50.74 7.35
CA GLU A 551 5.02 -51.92 6.58
C GLU A 551 3.53 -51.82 6.21
N ASN A 552 2.70 -51.28 7.11
CA ASN A 552 1.29 -51.02 6.83
C ASN A 552 1.14 -49.69 6.06
N LEU A 553 1.05 -49.79 4.74
CA LEU A 553 0.98 -48.62 3.86
C LEU A 553 -0.33 -47.81 3.99
N ASN A 554 -1.38 -48.40 4.57
CA ASN A 554 -2.65 -47.71 4.81
C ASN A 554 -2.79 -47.23 6.26
N ALA A 555 -1.72 -47.27 7.06
CA ALA A 555 -1.73 -46.72 8.41
C ALA A 555 -2.09 -45.22 8.35
N PRO A 556 -3.01 -44.73 9.21
CA PRO A 556 -3.28 -43.31 9.32
C PRO A 556 -1.98 -42.52 9.54
N ILE A 557 -1.83 -41.43 8.80
CA ILE A 557 -0.73 -40.47 8.97
C ILE A 557 -1.29 -39.31 9.77
N THR A 558 -0.68 -39.02 10.91
CA THR A 558 -1.04 -37.91 11.81
C THR A 558 -0.26 -36.65 11.47
N LYS A 559 -0.60 -35.50 12.07
CA LYS A 559 0.21 -34.28 11.88
C LYS A 559 1.60 -34.43 12.47
N GLU A 560 1.70 -35.05 13.65
CA GLU A 560 2.99 -35.36 14.27
C GLU A 560 3.86 -36.24 13.37
N ASP A 561 3.25 -37.20 12.67
CA ASP A 561 3.98 -38.03 11.70
C ASP A 561 4.59 -37.21 10.57
N LEU A 562 3.96 -36.11 10.17
CA LEU A 562 4.44 -35.25 9.09
C LEU A 562 5.55 -34.29 9.55
N LEU A 563 5.53 -33.87 10.81
CA LEU A 563 6.54 -32.95 11.38
C LEU A 563 7.95 -33.57 11.47
N GLN A 564 8.05 -34.90 11.51
CA GLN A 564 9.32 -35.63 11.51
C GLN A 564 9.92 -35.85 10.11
N ILE A 565 9.18 -35.51 9.03
CA ILE A 565 9.64 -35.69 7.65
C ILE A 565 10.41 -34.46 7.18
N LYS A 566 11.63 -34.68 6.67
CA LYS A 566 12.49 -33.62 6.11
C LYS A 566 12.51 -33.57 4.59
N THR A 567 12.21 -34.69 3.94
CA THR A 567 12.25 -34.80 2.49
C THR A 567 11.02 -35.55 2.00
N VAL A 568 10.39 -35.08 0.92
CA VAL A 568 9.33 -35.79 0.20
C VAL A 568 9.69 -35.80 -1.27
N GLU A 569 9.67 -36.98 -1.90
CA GLU A 569 10.06 -37.11 -3.30
C GLU A 569 9.06 -37.95 -4.11
N ILE A 570 8.24 -37.26 -4.90
CA ILE A 570 7.27 -37.86 -5.79
C ILE A 570 7.64 -37.48 -7.23
N LEU A 571 8.14 -38.47 -7.97
CA LEU A 571 8.53 -38.33 -9.37
C LEU A 571 7.34 -38.49 -10.32
N LYS A 572 7.50 -37.98 -11.55
CA LYS A 572 6.43 -37.80 -12.54
C LYS A 572 5.50 -38.99 -12.73
N GLU A 573 6.02 -40.22 -12.81
CA GLU A 573 5.17 -41.40 -13.05
C GLU A 573 4.23 -41.70 -11.88
N LYS A 574 4.66 -41.46 -10.65
CA LYS A 574 3.83 -41.64 -9.45
C LYS A 574 2.96 -40.42 -9.16
N GLY A 575 3.42 -39.22 -9.51
CA GLY A 575 2.65 -37.99 -9.32
C GLY A 575 1.33 -37.99 -10.09
N LYS A 576 1.27 -38.57 -11.29
CA LYS A 576 0.04 -38.69 -12.11
C LYS A 576 -1.10 -39.43 -11.41
N GLU A 577 -0.79 -40.25 -10.41
CA GLU A 577 -1.78 -41.03 -9.65
C GLU A 577 -2.33 -40.28 -8.43
N ILE A 578 -1.71 -39.16 -8.04
CA ILE A 578 -2.11 -38.34 -6.89
C ILE A 578 -3.08 -37.27 -7.36
N LYS A 579 -4.22 -37.15 -6.68
CA LYS A 579 -5.27 -36.19 -7.01
C LYS A 579 -5.48 -35.13 -5.94
N ASP A 580 -5.09 -35.45 -4.71
CA ASP A 580 -5.26 -34.58 -3.56
C ASP A 580 -3.95 -34.53 -2.76
N ILE A 581 -3.45 -33.32 -2.55
CA ILE A 581 -2.23 -33.05 -1.80
C ILE A 581 -2.53 -32.48 -0.39
N THR A 582 -3.80 -32.47 0.01
CA THR A 582 -4.21 -32.00 1.34
C THR A 582 -3.43 -32.73 2.42
N GLY A 583 -2.92 -31.94 3.37
CA GLY A 583 -2.10 -32.38 4.49
C GLY A 583 -0.61 -32.14 4.29
N LEU A 584 -0.12 -31.93 3.06
CA LEU A 584 1.29 -31.56 2.83
C LEU A 584 1.65 -30.20 3.46
N GLU A 585 0.68 -29.31 3.65
CA GLU A 585 0.85 -28.02 4.34
C GLU A 585 1.30 -28.14 5.80
N TYR A 586 1.12 -29.31 6.43
CA TYR A 586 1.53 -29.55 7.82
C TYR A 586 3.01 -29.94 7.97
N MET A 587 3.74 -30.19 6.87
CA MET A 587 5.14 -30.60 6.90
C MET A 587 6.10 -29.40 7.14
N THR A 588 5.91 -28.62 8.20
CA THR A 588 6.62 -27.33 8.41
C THR A 588 8.13 -27.46 8.60
N ASN A 589 8.64 -28.67 8.88
CA ASN A 589 10.07 -28.97 9.00
C ASN A 589 10.69 -29.50 7.69
N LEU A 590 9.94 -29.50 6.60
CA LEU A 590 10.39 -30.01 5.31
C LEU A 590 11.50 -29.13 4.72
N GLU A 591 12.61 -29.75 4.37
CA GLU A 591 13.80 -29.12 3.78
C GLU A 591 13.83 -29.31 2.25
N LYS A 592 13.30 -30.43 1.76
CA LYS A 592 13.23 -30.76 0.33
C LYS A 592 11.87 -31.30 -0.10
N LEU A 593 11.33 -30.74 -1.18
CA LEU A 593 10.05 -31.15 -1.76
C LEU A 593 10.18 -31.39 -3.26
N THR A 594 9.90 -32.62 -3.71
CA THR A 594 9.71 -32.95 -5.12
C THR A 594 8.28 -33.44 -5.34
N LEU A 595 7.51 -32.73 -6.16
CA LEU A 595 6.14 -33.07 -6.58
C LEU A 595 6.01 -32.93 -8.10
N GLU A 596 6.51 -33.91 -8.84
CA GLU A 596 6.46 -33.88 -10.30
C GLU A 596 5.18 -34.51 -10.84
N GLY A 597 4.52 -33.89 -11.82
CA GLY A 597 3.44 -34.57 -12.53
C GLY A 597 2.11 -34.71 -11.78
N VAL A 598 1.92 -34.02 -10.65
CA VAL A 598 0.71 -34.11 -9.81
C VAL A 598 -0.46 -33.28 -10.38
N GLY A 599 -0.18 -32.37 -11.30
CA GLY A 599 -1.19 -31.48 -11.89
C GLY A 599 -1.46 -30.22 -11.05
N LEU A 600 -0.46 -29.78 -10.27
CA LEU A 600 -0.55 -28.58 -9.45
C LEU A 600 -0.83 -27.34 -10.30
N LYS A 601 -1.83 -26.56 -9.92
CA LYS A 601 -2.11 -25.22 -10.47
C LYS A 601 -1.80 -24.11 -9.46
N ASN A 602 -2.20 -24.33 -8.21
CA ASN A 602 -1.94 -23.45 -7.08
C ASN A 602 -0.90 -24.12 -6.16
N ILE A 603 0.10 -23.34 -5.74
CA ILE A 603 1.17 -23.75 -4.82
C ILE A 603 1.22 -22.91 -3.54
N GLU A 604 0.12 -22.25 -3.16
CA GLU A 604 0.00 -21.41 -1.96
C GLU A 604 0.39 -22.13 -0.66
N PHE A 605 0.13 -23.44 -0.57
CA PHE A 605 0.51 -24.25 0.59
C PHE A 605 2.03 -24.24 0.86
N ILE A 606 2.85 -24.05 -0.18
CA ILE A 606 4.32 -23.99 -0.06
C ILE A 606 4.75 -22.82 0.81
N SER A 607 3.98 -21.72 0.87
CA SER A 607 4.29 -20.56 1.71
C SER A 607 4.36 -20.86 3.21
N ASN A 608 3.75 -21.96 3.66
CA ASN A 608 3.83 -22.44 5.05
C ASN A 608 5.12 -23.22 5.35
N LEU A 609 5.85 -23.67 4.31
CA LEU A 609 6.98 -24.59 4.42
C LEU A 609 8.32 -23.83 4.42
N LYS A 610 8.51 -22.95 5.40
CA LYS A 610 9.61 -21.96 5.46
C LYS A 610 11.03 -22.54 5.54
N GLN A 611 11.17 -23.84 5.83
CA GLN A 611 12.46 -24.54 5.92
C GLN A 611 12.95 -25.09 4.58
N LEU A 612 12.14 -25.00 3.51
CA LEU A 612 12.50 -25.51 2.19
C LEU A 612 13.73 -24.80 1.63
N ASN A 613 14.70 -25.60 1.20
CA ASN A 613 15.88 -25.16 0.46
C ASN A 613 15.94 -25.74 -0.97
N ASP A 614 15.27 -26.88 -1.22
CA ASP A 614 15.21 -27.55 -2.53
C ASP A 614 13.75 -27.86 -2.89
N VAL A 615 13.26 -27.24 -3.97
CA VAL A 615 11.89 -27.41 -4.46
C VAL A 615 11.90 -27.80 -5.93
N ASN A 616 11.29 -28.95 -6.23
CA ASN A 616 11.04 -29.42 -7.58
C ASN A 616 9.54 -29.67 -7.78
N VAL A 617 8.89 -28.76 -8.49
CA VAL A 617 7.47 -28.86 -8.87
C VAL A 617 7.32 -28.87 -10.39
N SER A 618 8.28 -29.50 -11.07
CA SER A 618 8.27 -29.65 -12.53
C SER A 618 7.12 -30.54 -13.03
N HIS A 619 6.79 -30.43 -14.31
CA HIS A 619 5.73 -31.21 -14.96
C HIS A 619 4.33 -30.98 -14.35
N ASN A 620 3.99 -29.74 -13.99
CA ASN A 620 2.69 -29.36 -13.43
C ASN A 620 1.98 -28.32 -14.33
N GLN A 621 1.02 -27.57 -13.79
CA GLN A 621 0.24 -26.56 -14.50
C GLN A 621 0.31 -25.20 -13.77
N ILE A 622 1.46 -24.89 -13.17
CA ILE A 622 1.65 -23.70 -12.35
C ILE A 622 1.80 -22.48 -13.26
N GLU A 623 1.06 -21.42 -12.93
CA GLU A 623 1.12 -20.11 -13.61
C GLU A 623 1.66 -19.03 -12.67
N ASP A 624 1.21 -19.03 -11.41
CA ASP A 624 1.60 -18.06 -10.38
C ASP A 624 2.75 -18.59 -9.51
N THR A 625 3.85 -17.85 -9.49
CA THR A 625 5.05 -18.15 -8.68
C THR A 625 5.16 -17.31 -7.41
N THR A 626 4.22 -16.39 -7.16
CA THR A 626 4.21 -15.49 -5.99
C THR A 626 4.38 -16.21 -4.65
N PRO A 627 3.74 -17.37 -4.39
CA PRO A 627 3.91 -18.10 -3.13
C PRO A 627 5.37 -18.44 -2.76
N LEU A 628 6.26 -18.56 -3.76
CA LEU A 628 7.68 -18.89 -3.57
C LEU A 628 8.48 -17.73 -2.96
N SER A 629 8.01 -16.48 -3.08
CA SER A 629 8.70 -15.29 -2.55
C SER A 629 8.88 -15.29 -1.02
N LEU A 630 8.08 -16.09 -0.31
CA LEU A 630 8.15 -16.22 1.14
C LEU A 630 9.23 -17.22 1.63
N LEU A 631 9.83 -18.00 0.72
CA LEU A 631 10.85 -19.00 1.04
C LEU A 631 12.26 -18.40 1.04
N LYS A 632 12.62 -17.76 2.16
CA LYS A 632 13.92 -17.07 2.32
C LYS A 632 15.15 -17.98 2.26
N ASN A 633 14.98 -19.30 2.42
CA ASN A 633 16.07 -20.28 2.44
C ASN A 633 16.21 -21.06 1.11
N LEU A 634 15.40 -20.73 0.10
CA LEU A 634 15.34 -21.51 -1.14
C LEU A 634 16.62 -21.31 -1.97
N GLN A 635 17.27 -22.42 -2.32
CA GLN A 635 18.53 -22.43 -3.07
C GLN A 635 18.42 -23.19 -4.39
N TRP A 636 17.62 -24.26 -4.45
CA TRP A 636 17.39 -25.04 -5.66
C TRP A 636 15.91 -25.02 -6.03
N LEU A 637 15.62 -24.58 -7.26
CA LEU A 637 14.26 -24.46 -7.75
C LEU A 637 14.14 -25.05 -9.16
N ASN A 638 13.29 -26.07 -9.30
CA ASN A 638 12.95 -26.66 -10.58
C ASN A 638 11.46 -26.46 -10.90
N LEU A 639 11.21 -25.64 -11.92
CA LEU A 639 9.89 -25.25 -12.43
C LEU A 639 9.70 -25.70 -13.89
N THR A 640 10.53 -26.64 -14.39
CA THR A 640 10.44 -27.13 -15.77
C THR A 640 9.05 -27.70 -16.10
N ASP A 641 8.57 -27.53 -17.33
CA ASP A 641 7.28 -28.07 -17.82
C ASP A 641 6.10 -27.62 -16.94
N ASN A 642 5.84 -26.31 -16.96
CA ASN A 642 4.72 -25.63 -16.30
C ASN A 642 4.11 -24.60 -17.28
N ARG A 643 3.30 -23.65 -16.79
CA ARG A 643 2.63 -22.61 -17.60
C ARG A 643 3.05 -21.19 -17.21
N ILE A 644 4.27 -21.05 -16.70
CA ILE A 644 4.75 -19.77 -16.16
C ILE A 644 4.99 -18.79 -17.31
N LYS A 645 4.48 -17.58 -17.15
CA LYS A 645 4.64 -16.46 -18.10
C LYS A 645 5.45 -15.31 -17.51
N ASP A 646 5.16 -14.99 -16.25
CA ASP A 646 5.82 -13.92 -15.49
C ASP A 646 6.87 -14.51 -14.54
N VAL A 647 8.10 -14.04 -14.69
CA VAL A 647 9.26 -14.44 -13.87
C VAL A 647 9.77 -13.31 -12.98
N THR A 648 9.02 -12.23 -12.82
CA THR A 648 9.41 -11.06 -12.02
C THR A 648 9.72 -11.42 -10.58
N VAL A 649 8.88 -12.25 -9.96
CA VAL A 649 9.10 -12.75 -8.59
C VAL A 649 10.44 -13.50 -8.50
N LEU A 650 10.68 -14.41 -9.44
CA LEU A 650 11.90 -15.24 -9.46
C LEU A 650 13.16 -14.37 -9.62
N GLY A 651 13.09 -13.31 -10.43
CA GLY A 651 14.19 -12.36 -10.62
C GLY A 651 14.68 -11.69 -9.34
N SER A 652 13.83 -11.61 -8.31
CA SER A 652 14.19 -11.03 -7.00
C SER A 652 14.80 -12.04 -6.01
N MET A 653 14.81 -13.34 -6.33
CA MET A 653 15.26 -14.41 -5.44
C MET A 653 16.77 -14.67 -5.56
N LEU A 654 17.59 -13.67 -5.19
CA LEU A 654 19.04 -13.64 -5.45
C LEU A 654 19.87 -14.73 -4.75
N ASP A 655 19.29 -15.43 -3.75
CA ASP A 655 19.93 -16.54 -3.04
C ASP A 655 19.84 -17.89 -3.77
N LEU A 656 19.13 -17.95 -4.91
CA LEU A 656 19.04 -19.16 -5.72
C LEU A 656 20.39 -19.54 -6.34
N LEU A 657 20.84 -20.76 -6.05
CA LEU A 657 22.02 -21.39 -6.64
C LEU A 657 21.70 -22.12 -7.94
N SER A 658 20.46 -22.57 -8.10
CA SER A 658 19.99 -23.25 -9.32
C SER A 658 18.53 -22.93 -9.60
N LEU A 659 18.26 -22.52 -10.84
CA LEU A 659 16.91 -22.26 -11.35
C LEU A 659 16.72 -22.95 -12.70
N LYS A 660 15.68 -23.77 -12.82
CA LYS A 660 15.29 -24.43 -14.08
C LYS A 660 13.90 -23.99 -14.51
N LEU A 661 13.80 -23.44 -15.71
CA LEU A 661 12.58 -22.85 -16.26
C LEU A 661 12.24 -23.35 -17.67
N ALA A 662 12.95 -24.37 -18.16
CA ALA A 662 12.69 -24.94 -19.48
C ALA A 662 11.22 -25.40 -19.63
N GLU A 663 10.68 -25.37 -20.84
CA GLU A 663 9.32 -25.87 -21.14
C GLU A 663 8.21 -25.09 -20.41
N ASN A 664 8.32 -23.76 -20.35
CA ASN A 664 7.27 -22.85 -19.84
C ASN A 664 6.71 -21.95 -20.97
N GLU A 665 5.96 -20.90 -20.63
CA GLU A 665 5.36 -19.95 -21.57
C GLU A 665 6.00 -18.54 -21.43
N ILE A 666 7.27 -18.47 -21.03
CA ILE A 666 7.97 -17.22 -20.71
C ILE A 666 8.28 -16.45 -21.99
N ARG A 667 7.92 -15.16 -21.98
CA ARG A 667 8.12 -14.23 -23.11
C ARG A 667 9.22 -13.20 -22.88
N ASP A 668 9.44 -12.86 -21.61
CA ASP A 668 10.37 -11.84 -21.16
C ASP A 668 11.25 -12.42 -20.04
N VAL A 669 12.55 -12.52 -20.31
CA VAL A 669 13.54 -13.05 -19.39
C VAL A 669 14.37 -11.97 -18.70
N ARG A 670 14.11 -10.68 -18.97
CA ARG A 670 14.84 -9.55 -18.36
C ARG A 670 14.85 -9.58 -16.84
N PRO A 671 13.77 -9.97 -16.14
CA PRO A 671 13.83 -10.09 -14.68
C PRO A 671 14.92 -11.06 -14.19
N LEU A 672 15.33 -12.04 -15.01
CA LEU A 672 16.33 -13.05 -14.65
C LEU A 672 17.77 -12.62 -14.93
N ILE A 673 18.02 -11.45 -15.54
CA ILE A 673 19.37 -10.99 -15.94
C ILE A 673 20.33 -11.05 -14.76
N GLN A 674 19.90 -10.60 -13.59
CA GLN A 674 20.75 -10.56 -12.40
C GLN A 674 21.18 -11.98 -11.99
N LEU A 675 20.22 -12.91 -11.91
CA LEU A 675 20.48 -14.31 -11.58
C LEU A 675 21.39 -14.99 -12.62
N GLY A 676 21.21 -14.66 -13.90
CA GLY A 676 22.01 -15.18 -15.00
C GLY A 676 23.50 -14.78 -14.95
N GLN A 677 23.89 -13.81 -14.12
CA GLN A 677 25.30 -13.42 -13.95
C GLN A 677 26.09 -14.41 -13.09
N TRP A 678 25.41 -15.20 -12.24
CA TRP A 678 26.06 -16.08 -11.27
C TRP A 678 26.03 -17.56 -11.64
N GLY A 679 25.27 -17.93 -12.67
CA GLY A 679 25.17 -19.31 -13.13
C GLY A 679 24.34 -19.45 -14.41
N THR A 680 24.33 -20.67 -14.95
CA THR A 680 23.51 -20.98 -16.13
C THR A 680 22.06 -21.20 -15.74
N ILE A 681 21.14 -20.45 -16.35
CA ILE A 681 19.69 -20.64 -16.20
C ILE A 681 19.15 -21.21 -17.51
N ASP A 682 18.60 -22.43 -17.44
CA ASP A 682 17.98 -23.08 -18.58
C ASP A 682 16.53 -22.61 -18.73
N VAL A 683 16.29 -21.72 -19.69
CA VAL A 683 14.98 -21.19 -20.11
C VAL A 683 14.66 -21.65 -21.53
N ARG A 684 15.23 -22.77 -21.99
CA ARG A 684 15.00 -23.27 -23.35
C ARG A 684 13.68 -24.01 -23.50
N ARG A 685 13.32 -24.31 -24.75
CA ARG A 685 12.11 -25.06 -25.12
C ARG A 685 10.82 -24.40 -24.61
N GLN A 686 10.77 -23.08 -24.52
CA GLN A 686 9.51 -22.39 -24.20
C GLN A 686 8.46 -22.69 -25.27
N LYS A 687 7.20 -22.74 -24.87
CA LYS A 687 6.04 -22.93 -25.74
C LYS A 687 5.07 -21.77 -25.51
N VAL A 688 5.36 -20.63 -26.11
CA VAL A 688 4.55 -19.43 -25.98
C VAL A 688 3.30 -19.57 -26.84
N ILE A 689 2.12 -19.42 -26.24
CA ILE A 689 0.84 -19.41 -26.95
C ILE A 689 0.31 -17.98 -26.97
N LEU A 690 0.04 -17.46 -28.16
CA LEU A 690 -0.53 -16.14 -28.38
C LEU A 690 -2.02 -16.26 -28.75
N ASP A 691 -2.75 -15.15 -28.62
CA ASP A 691 -4.18 -15.08 -28.99
C ASP A 691 -4.40 -15.34 -30.49
N ASP A 692 -5.63 -15.34 -30.98
CA ASP A 692 -5.86 -15.45 -32.43
C ASP A 692 -5.41 -14.16 -33.16
N ALA A 693 -4.92 -14.28 -34.39
CA ALA A 693 -4.63 -13.14 -35.27
C ALA A 693 -5.28 -13.31 -36.65
N GLU A 694 -5.54 -12.21 -37.36
CA GLU A 694 -6.16 -12.27 -38.68
C GLU A 694 -5.14 -12.57 -39.79
N ILE A 695 -5.58 -13.31 -40.80
CA ILE A 695 -4.82 -13.55 -42.01
C ILE A 695 -4.45 -12.24 -42.71
N ASN A 696 -3.23 -12.18 -43.25
CA ASN A 696 -2.62 -11.03 -43.93
C ASN A 696 -2.46 -9.77 -43.07
N LYS A 697 -2.71 -9.84 -41.75
CA LYS A 697 -2.30 -8.80 -40.81
C LYS A 697 -0.92 -9.09 -40.25
N GLU A 698 -0.21 -8.02 -39.96
CA GLU A 698 1.10 -8.07 -39.33
C GLU A 698 0.95 -8.37 -37.84
N VAL A 699 1.66 -9.40 -37.39
CA VAL A 699 1.69 -9.85 -36.00
C VAL A 699 3.08 -9.56 -35.44
N THR A 700 3.13 -8.91 -34.29
CA THR A 700 4.40 -8.54 -33.64
C THR A 700 5.11 -9.77 -33.07
N ILE A 701 6.43 -9.79 -33.22
CA ILE A 701 7.26 -10.78 -32.52
C ILE A 701 7.15 -10.49 -31.02
N SER A 702 6.72 -11.49 -30.28
CA SER A 702 6.16 -11.35 -28.94
C SER A 702 7.05 -12.01 -27.88
N VAL A 703 8.32 -12.20 -28.20
CA VAL A 703 9.38 -12.72 -27.35
C VAL A 703 10.54 -11.74 -27.40
N TYR A 704 11.08 -11.38 -26.24
CA TYR A 704 12.00 -10.26 -26.09
C TYR A 704 13.40 -10.71 -25.70
N ASP A 705 14.40 -10.01 -26.19
CA ASP A 705 15.79 -10.15 -25.78
C ASP A 705 16.06 -9.49 -24.41
N LEU A 706 17.34 -9.40 -24.03
CA LEU A 706 17.76 -8.83 -22.74
C LEU A 706 17.66 -7.30 -22.71
N GLU A 707 17.58 -6.62 -23.85
CA GLU A 707 17.33 -5.18 -23.97
C GLU A 707 15.83 -4.85 -23.93
N GLY A 708 14.98 -5.85 -24.16
CA GLY A 708 13.53 -5.71 -24.25
C GLY A 708 13.03 -5.44 -25.67
N GLU A 709 13.89 -5.65 -26.67
CA GLU A 709 13.53 -5.59 -28.08
C GLU A 709 13.05 -6.97 -28.55
N PRO A 710 12.19 -7.05 -29.57
CA PRO A 710 11.77 -8.34 -30.12
C PRO A 710 12.95 -9.12 -30.69
N ILE A 711 13.02 -10.42 -30.40
CA ILE A 711 14.13 -11.26 -30.88
C ILE A 711 14.14 -11.27 -32.42
N GLU A 712 15.24 -10.79 -33.00
CA GLU A 712 15.42 -10.74 -34.46
C GLU A 712 15.71 -12.13 -35.07
N LYS A 713 16.41 -13.00 -34.34
CA LYS A 713 16.80 -14.35 -34.78
C LYS A 713 15.64 -15.33 -34.63
N ILE A 714 14.67 -15.23 -35.53
CA ILE A 714 13.53 -16.17 -35.61
C ILE A 714 13.51 -16.99 -36.89
N THR A 715 12.98 -18.20 -36.79
CA THR A 715 12.82 -19.13 -37.91
C THR A 715 11.35 -19.53 -38.05
N LEU A 716 10.71 -19.13 -39.13
CA LEU A 716 9.33 -19.54 -39.43
C LEU A 716 9.27 -21.04 -39.72
N LYS A 717 8.39 -21.77 -39.03
CA LYS A 717 8.19 -23.22 -39.23
C LYS A 717 6.94 -23.55 -40.01
N SER A 718 5.94 -22.69 -39.95
CA SER A 718 4.73 -22.81 -40.75
C SER A 718 4.86 -22.12 -42.11
N GLU A 719 4.13 -22.63 -43.11
CA GLU A 719 4.08 -22.03 -44.45
C GLU A 719 3.27 -20.73 -44.48
N GLY A 720 3.54 -19.88 -45.46
CA GLY A 720 2.80 -18.64 -45.72
C GLY A 720 3.17 -17.46 -44.82
N GLY A 721 4.20 -17.57 -43.99
CA GLY A 721 4.72 -16.45 -43.19
C GLY A 721 5.76 -15.64 -43.97
N THR A 722 5.68 -14.32 -43.88
CA THR A 722 6.70 -13.39 -44.40
C THR A 722 7.20 -12.53 -43.25
N LEU A 723 8.52 -12.48 -43.06
CA LEU A 723 9.16 -11.58 -42.10
C LEU A 723 9.15 -10.15 -42.65
N THR A 724 8.78 -9.20 -41.80
CA THR A 724 8.79 -7.76 -42.07
C THR A 724 9.70 -7.06 -41.06
N ASP A 725 9.88 -5.75 -41.22
CA ASP A 725 10.64 -4.94 -40.25
C ASP A 725 9.93 -4.83 -38.89
N GLU A 726 8.61 -5.06 -38.82
CA GLU A 726 7.78 -4.90 -37.61
C GLU A 726 7.23 -6.24 -37.05
N GLY A 727 7.40 -7.37 -37.77
CA GLY A 727 6.97 -8.68 -37.29
C GLY A 727 6.81 -9.77 -38.37
N ILE A 728 5.66 -10.45 -38.35
CA ILE A 728 5.35 -11.58 -39.25
C ILE A 728 3.95 -11.37 -39.85
N ILE A 729 3.84 -11.48 -41.18
CA ILE A 729 2.55 -11.55 -41.88
C ILE A 729 2.27 -12.99 -42.28
N TRP A 730 1.14 -13.55 -41.84
CA TRP A 730 0.70 -14.89 -42.22
C TRP A 730 -0.37 -14.86 -43.32
N SER A 731 -0.08 -15.47 -44.47
CA SER A 731 -0.96 -15.54 -45.64
C SER A 731 -1.80 -16.82 -45.73
N THR A 732 -1.75 -17.67 -44.70
CA THR A 732 -2.52 -18.92 -44.63
C THR A 732 -3.19 -19.06 -43.26
N LEU A 733 -4.32 -19.76 -43.21
CA LEU A 733 -5.11 -19.98 -41.98
C LEU A 733 -4.53 -21.11 -41.12
N GLY A 734 -5.00 -21.17 -39.87
CA GLY A 734 -4.71 -22.22 -38.89
C GLY A 734 -3.52 -21.90 -38.00
N GLU A 735 -3.11 -22.89 -37.21
CA GLU A 735 -1.98 -22.79 -36.29
C GLU A 735 -0.68 -22.47 -37.03
N LYS A 736 0.01 -21.42 -36.58
CA LYS A 736 1.31 -20.97 -37.10
C LYS A 736 2.36 -20.99 -36.01
N ILE A 737 3.55 -21.44 -36.40
CA ILE A 737 4.66 -21.66 -35.51
C ILE A 737 5.90 -20.95 -36.06
N TYR A 738 6.58 -20.22 -35.17
CA TYR A 738 7.95 -19.79 -35.39
C TYR A 738 8.82 -20.17 -34.19
N GLU A 739 10.08 -20.49 -34.47
CA GLU A 739 11.12 -20.72 -33.46
C GLU A 739 11.90 -19.44 -33.22
N PHE A 740 12.33 -19.23 -31.97
CA PHE A 740 13.26 -18.19 -31.59
C PHE A 740 14.41 -18.78 -30.81
N ASP A 741 15.59 -18.19 -30.94
CA ASP A 741 16.79 -18.62 -30.24
C ASP A 741 17.66 -17.39 -29.94
N LEU A 742 17.93 -17.16 -28.66
CA LEU A 742 18.82 -16.12 -28.20
C LEU A 742 20.23 -16.70 -27.99
N ASP A 743 21.15 -16.38 -28.89
CA ASP A 743 22.55 -16.80 -28.79
C ASP A 743 23.23 -16.08 -27.62
N ALA A 744 23.50 -16.81 -26.53
CA ALA A 744 24.05 -16.27 -25.28
C ALA A 744 25.44 -15.62 -25.42
N ASP A 745 26.12 -15.84 -26.55
CA ASP A 745 27.48 -15.36 -26.83
C ASP A 745 27.60 -13.82 -26.90
N HIS A 746 26.49 -13.08 -27.04
CA HIS A 746 26.51 -11.62 -27.21
C HIS A 746 26.39 -10.81 -25.91
N TYR A 747 25.99 -11.42 -24.79
CA TYR A 747 25.49 -10.67 -23.63
C TYR A 747 26.18 -10.96 -22.28
N GLU A 748 27.22 -11.79 -22.24
CA GLU A 748 27.91 -12.17 -20.98
C GLU A 748 26.96 -12.66 -19.87
N THR A 749 25.79 -13.23 -20.22
CA THR A 749 24.85 -13.82 -19.26
C THR A 749 24.77 -15.34 -19.44
N GLY A 750 24.51 -16.07 -18.35
CA GLY A 750 24.28 -17.50 -18.34
C GLY A 750 22.88 -17.93 -18.76
N ILE A 751 22.07 -17.05 -19.37
CA ILE A 751 20.68 -17.36 -19.73
C ILE A 751 20.65 -18.07 -21.08
N LEU A 752 20.13 -19.30 -21.10
CA LEU A 752 19.86 -20.03 -22.34
C LEU A 752 18.36 -19.93 -22.66
N TYR A 753 18.00 -19.11 -23.65
CA TYR A 753 16.60 -18.79 -23.95
C TYR A 753 16.25 -19.12 -25.39
N SER A 754 15.33 -20.08 -25.57
CA SER A 754 14.84 -20.49 -26.88
C SER A 754 13.50 -21.18 -26.77
N GLY A 755 12.76 -21.25 -27.86
CA GLY A 755 11.45 -21.88 -27.85
C GLY A 755 10.71 -21.76 -29.17
N ILE A 756 9.44 -22.14 -29.09
CA ILE A 756 8.46 -21.96 -30.15
C ILE A 756 7.40 -20.97 -29.68
N VAL A 757 6.90 -20.20 -30.64
CA VAL A 757 5.70 -19.39 -30.48
C VAL A 757 4.62 -19.97 -31.39
N ILE A 758 3.44 -20.18 -30.82
CA ILE A 758 2.27 -20.73 -31.49
C ILE A 758 1.20 -19.64 -31.51
N GLN A 759 0.68 -19.34 -32.70
CA GLN A 759 -0.42 -18.40 -32.89
C GLN A 759 -1.38 -18.94 -33.93
N ASN A 760 -2.67 -18.93 -33.64
CA ASN A 760 -3.69 -19.36 -34.58
C ASN A 760 -4.15 -18.20 -35.48
N ILE A 761 -4.20 -18.44 -36.79
CA ILE A 761 -4.56 -17.44 -37.80
C ILE A 761 -5.94 -17.71 -38.37
N VAL A 762 -6.83 -16.73 -38.27
CA VAL A 762 -8.25 -16.82 -38.65
C VAL A 762 -8.62 -15.82 -39.74
N GLU A 763 -9.71 -16.06 -40.47
CA GLU A 763 -10.15 -15.15 -41.56
C GLU A 763 -10.67 -13.81 -41.05
N THR A 764 -11.31 -13.81 -39.89
CA THR A 764 -11.84 -12.60 -39.24
C THR A 764 -11.87 -12.86 -37.75
N LEU A 765 -11.38 -11.91 -36.95
CA LEU A 765 -11.52 -11.97 -35.50
C LEU A 765 -13.00 -11.77 -35.16
N ILE A 766 -13.67 -12.84 -34.75
CA ILE A 766 -14.97 -12.73 -34.11
C ILE A 766 -14.69 -12.23 -32.69
N PRO A 767 -15.30 -11.12 -32.22
CA PRO A 767 -15.21 -10.75 -30.83
C PRO A 767 -15.65 -11.95 -29.98
N LYS A 768 -14.80 -12.43 -29.08
CA LYS A 768 -15.24 -13.38 -28.06
C LYS A 768 -16.33 -12.66 -27.26
N GLU A 769 -17.60 -13.02 -27.50
CA GLU A 769 -18.65 -12.74 -26.53
C GLU A 769 -18.15 -13.27 -25.19
N GLU A 770 -18.25 -12.46 -24.14
CA GLU A 770 -18.15 -12.97 -22.79
C GLU A 770 -19.18 -14.09 -22.68
N VAL A 771 -18.72 -15.34 -22.76
CA VAL A 771 -19.45 -16.47 -22.23
C VAL A 771 -19.48 -16.21 -20.73
N LYS A 772 -20.52 -15.51 -20.27
CA LYS A 772 -21.03 -15.74 -18.92
C LYS A 772 -21.20 -17.24 -18.84
N GLU A 773 -20.42 -17.88 -17.97
CA GLU A 773 -20.61 -19.28 -17.64
C GLU A 773 -22.12 -19.51 -17.47
N PRO A 774 -22.68 -20.58 -18.03
CA PRO A 774 -24.00 -20.99 -17.60
C PRO A 774 -23.88 -21.22 -16.09
N VAL A 775 -24.64 -20.45 -15.31
CA VAL A 775 -24.98 -20.83 -13.95
C VAL A 775 -25.45 -22.27 -14.08
N LYS A 776 -24.63 -23.22 -13.60
CA LYS A 776 -25.12 -24.56 -13.34
C LYS A 776 -26.25 -24.37 -12.35
N GLU A 777 -27.48 -24.51 -12.82
CA GLU A 777 -28.51 -25.12 -12.01
C GLU A 777 -27.89 -26.41 -11.49
N VAL A 778 -27.49 -26.37 -10.22
CA VAL A 778 -27.39 -27.57 -9.42
C VAL A 778 -28.80 -28.14 -9.47
N GLU A 779 -28.99 -29.26 -10.16
CA GLU A 779 -30.08 -30.17 -9.84
C GLU A 779 -29.92 -30.45 -8.35
N GLU A 780 -30.69 -29.73 -7.53
CA GLU A 780 -31.08 -30.22 -6.23
C GLU A 780 -31.72 -31.59 -6.50
N THR A 781 -30.96 -32.64 -6.19
CA THR A 781 -31.56 -33.88 -5.75
C THR A 781 -32.60 -33.50 -4.71
N LYS A 782 -33.86 -33.71 -5.04
CA LYS A 782 -34.96 -33.70 -4.08
C LYS A 782 -34.62 -34.66 -2.95
N GLU A 783 -33.97 -34.16 -1.91
CA GLU A 783 -34.11 -34.74 -0.58
C GLU A 783 -35.53 -34.43 -0.14
N GLU A 784 -36.29 -35.51 0.07
CA GLU A 784 -37.55 -35.47 0.80
C GLU A 784 -37.32 -34.76 2.13
N VAL A 785 -37.82 -33.54 2.23
CA VAL A 785 -38.08 -32.89 3.50
C VAL A 785 -39.11 -33.76 4.23
N LYS A 786 -38.64 -34.65 5.10
CA LYS A 786 -39.46 -35.19 6.17
C LYS A 786 -39.84 -34.03 7.08
N GLU A 787 -41.14 -33.74 7.11
CA GLU A 787 -41.76 -32.80 8.03
C GLU A 787 -41.27 -33.04 9.47
N PRO A 788 -41.01 -31.98 10.26
CA PRO A 788 -40.90 -32.13 11.70
C PRO A 788 -42.30 -32.45 12.23
N VAL A 789 -42.46 -33.67 12.72
CA VAL A 789 -43.63 -34.11 13.48
C VAL A 789 -43.77 -33.18 14.68
N LYS A 790 -44.88 -32.44 14.71
CA LYS A 790 -45.39 -31.79 15.92
C LYS A 790 -45.64 -32.88 16.96
N GLU A 791 -44.85 -32.91 18.02
CA GLU A 791 -45.27 -33.49 19.28
C GLU A 791 -46.44 -32.66 19.81
N VAL A 792 -47.65 -33.17 19.58
CA VAL A 792 -48.84 -32.79 20.31
C VAL A 792 -48.91 -33.74 21.50
N GLU A 793 -48.71 -33.20 22.70
CA GLU A 793 -49.16 -33.83 23.94
C GLU A 793 -50.68 -34.00 23.86
N GLU A 794 -51.15 -35.23 23.60
CA GLU A 794 -52.52 -35.64 23.88
C GLU A 794 -52.52 -36.86 24.80
N VAL A 795 -52.81 -36.55 26.06
CA VAL A 795 -53.63 -37.26 27.05
C VAL A 795 -54.01 -38.71 26.70
N LYS A 796 -53.51 -39.64 27.53
CA LYS A 796 -54.08 -40.98 27.69
C LYS A 796 -55.36 -40.94 28.52
N GLU A 797 -56.50 -41.23 27.90
CA GLU A 797 -57.66 -41.90 28.51
C GLU A 797 -58.10 -42.99 27.51
N GLU A 798 -57.78 -44.26 27.78
CA GLU A 798 -58.68 -45.26 28.38
C GLU A 798 -59.77 -45.83 27.44
N VAL A 799 -59.67 -47.17 27.27
CA VAL A 799 -60.75 -48.17 27.38
C VAL A 799 -61.42 -48.74 26.10
N LYS A 800 -61.45 -50.09 26.11
CA LYS A 800 -62.25 -51.09 25.36
C LYS A 800 -61.83 -51.35 23.91
N GLU A 801 -61.70 -52.60 23.45
CA GLU A 801 -62.24 -53.90 23.90
C GLU A 801 -61.34 -55.04 23.40
#